data_AF-A0A2N0U438-F1
#
_entry.id   AF-A0A2N0U438-F1
#
_cell.length_a   1.000
_cell.length_b   1.000
_cell.length_c   1.000
_cell.angle_alpha   90.00
_cell.angle_beta   90.00
_cell.angle_gamma   90.00
#
_symmetry.space_group_name_H-M   'P 1'
#
loop_
_entity.id
_entity.type
_entity.pdbx_description
1 polymer ?
#
loop_
_entity_poly.entity_id
_entity_poly.type
_entity_poly.pdbx_seq_one_letter_code
_entity_poly.pdbx_strand_id
1 'polypeptide(L)'
;MKIKKAKILLFLLFIGATGIAQEKSTYWDNIKDRESTLGLEDGFIELKTEEFTLKLVKASQTIAKLSPNSDPDFDFTPGERIETRDKDSIYYIGDLNFRIKDKDGKYTSFSTAYNRKKVKALPASGTVLAASDLSNTLPEDNPLEIKRYYEEKDGSLLMRFEITNPASTPIEIGALGVPMAFNNILEGKNLDETHADNVFFDPYIGMDAGYLEVKHLTGEDEALLVLPGENMPFEAYRPLLDDPSNRSIVFEGVHEWMALSKAYAENEWKGVEQWNQPTSLTLKAGETQDFSLKFVLAPGIEQIQDKLIEEGRPVAVGIPGYVLPMDVEAKLFLNYPEAVEDIKIEPEGAIEIVEAERKPGGFTAYNVQGKKWGSARAIITYKDGLKQSINYKVIKPESEVVDDFGNFLMTQQWFDQPDTLFGRTNSVISYDYETKKQLTQDSRAWVAGLSDEGGAGSWLGAIMKQLIQPEKEEIKKLQKFIDETMWGGIQYSEGELKYGVKKSIFYYEPEKMPEGTYSDTINYNTWAAWNKKGADDPGRSYNYPHVAAAHWVMYRLARYQKNLVDNHNWKWYLENAYHTAVAMNRLAPHYAQYGQMEGTVFLMILKDLQEEGLTDLARDLEAEMKKRADVWKSLNYPFGSEMPWDSTGQEEVYMWSDYFGYDQKADITLNAILAYMPTMPHWAYNGNARRYWDFLYGGKLSRVERQIHHYGSGLNAIPVLKAYRDNPDFYLLKVGYAGTLGAIANITQDGFGPAAFHSYPSTLRIDYHSGDYGSGFFGYAINSATYITKEENYGWLAFGGNLRNKNNEVEVELTTAAKNKVFIASENLWLTLDAGKIEKVTYNEKNKEVKLQLREKDKFTPIAYLRSNKELELEFKKIRGAYQIELGSKKKEITIKL
;
A
#
# COMPACT_ATOMS: atom_id res chain seq x y z
N MET A 1 73.02 -17.36 21.41
CA MET A 1 73.39 -15.92 21.41
C MET A 1 73.39 -15.44 19.96
N LYS A 2 72.58 -14.42 19.65
CA LYS A 2 72.42 -13.74 18.35
C LYS A 2 71.82 -14.58 17.20
N ILE A 3 70.98 -13.94 16.40
CA ILE A 3 70.25 -14.47 15.22
C ILE A 3 68.93 -15.21 15.53
N LYS A 4 67.93 -14.50 16.06
CA LYS A 4 66.47 -14.79 15.83
C LYS A 4 65.52 -13.68 16.31
N LYS A 5 65.96 -12.40 16.28
CA LYS A 5 65.11 -11.23 16.60
C LYS A 5 65.12 -10.13 15.53
N ALA A 6 65.71 -10.38 14.36
CA ALA A 6 65.82 -9.39 13.27
C ALA A 6 64.92 -9.68 12.05
N LYS A 7 64.09 -10.73 12.07
CA LYS A 7 63.11 -11.02 10.99
C LYS A 7 61.65 -10.72 11.35
N ILE A 8 61.38 -10.27 12.58
CA ILE A 8 60.03 -9.90 13.02
C ILE A 8 59.83 -8.36 12.95
N LEU A 9 60.90 -7.57 12.87
CA LEU A 9 60.81 -6.11 12.79
C LEU A 9 60.78 -5.55 11.35
N LEU A 10 61.02 -6.38 10.32
CA LEU A 10 60.96 -5.96 8.91
C LEU A 10 59.66 -6.40 8.20
N PHE A 11 58.83 -7.22 8.83
CA PHE A 11 57.51 -7.62 8.30
C PHE A 11 56.37 -6.74 8.85
N LEU A 12 56.64 -5.96 9.91
CA LEU A 12 55.73 -4.96 10.48
C LEU A 12 55.93 -3.55 9.90
N LEU A 13 56.86 -3.38 8.95
CA LEU A 13 57.15 -2.11 8.27
C LEU A 13 56.81 -2.14 6.77
N PHE A 14 56.16 -3.20 6.29
CA PHE A 14 55.58 -3.31 4.93
C PHE A 14 54.07 -3.63 4.93
N ILE A 15 53.40 -3.49 6.08
CA ILE A 15 51.93 -3.32 6.18
C ILE A 15 51.63 -1.89 6.68
N GLY A 16 52.43 -0.95 6.19
CA GLY A 16 52.40 0.45 6.58
C GLY A 16 52.69 1.34 5.37
N ALA A 17 52.09 1.04 4.22
CA ALA A 17 52.02 1.92 3.05
C ALA A 17 51.14 1.36 1.91
N THR A 18 49.97 0.76 2.20
CA THR A 18 48.84 0.64 1.24
C THR A 18 47.52 0.46 2.01
N GLY A 19 47.38 1.18 3.11
CA GLY A 19 46.08 1.47 3.68
C GLY A 19 45.72 2.89 3.28
N ILE A 20 45.33 3.10 2.03
CA ILE A 20 44.37 4.18 1.80
C ILE A 20 43.18 3.72 2.62
N ALA A 21 42.95 4.37 3.75
CA ALA A 21 41.68 4.25 4.45
C ALA A 21 40.64 4.61 3.40
N GLN A 22 40.01 3.60 2.81
CA GLN A 22 38.80 3.80 2.03
C GLN A 22 37.83 4.38 3.06
N GLU A 23 37.60 5.69 3.01
CA GLU A 23 36.55 6.31 3.79
C GLU A 23 35.30 5.43 3.62
N LYS A 24 34.65 5.09 4.74
CA LYS A 24 33.43 4.29 4.66
C LYS A 24 32.48 5.00 3.73
N SER A 25 31.98 4.28 2.73
CA SER A 25 31.07 4.90 1.78
C SER A 25 29.87 5.48 2.52
N THR A 26 29.56 6.74 2.28
CA THR A 26 28.37 7.44 2.79
C THR A 26 27.25 7.43 1.74
N TYR A 27 26.01 7.63 2.20
CA TYR A 27 24.84 7.68 1.32
C TYR A 27 24.95 8.75 0.21
N TRP A 28 25.67 9.85 0.45
CA TRP A 28 25.83 10.98 -0.46
C TRP A 28 27.07 10.90 -1.37
N ASP A 29 27.86 9.82 -1.30
CA ASP A 29 29.13 9.70 -2.02
C ASP A 29 29.01 9.81 -3.54
N ASN A 30 27.86 9.41 -4.09
CA ASN A 30 27.53 9.52 -5.52
C ASN A 30 27.43 10.98 -6.01
N ILE A 31 27.22 11.95 -5.12
CA ILE A 31 27.04 13.36 -5.49
C ILE A 31 28.00 14.33 -4.78
N LYS A 32 28.70 13.90 -3.72
CA LYS A 32 29.55 14.79 -2.90
C LYS A 32 30.65 15.52 -3.71
N ASP A 33 31.20 14.86 -4.73
CA ASP A 33 32.31 15.39 -5.54
C ASP A 33 31.84 16.12 -6.81
N ARG A 34 30.51 16.23 -7.02
CA ARG A 34 29.95 16.99 -8.16
C ARG A 34 30.06 18.49 -7.89
N GLU A 35 30.19 19.29 -8.94
CA GLU A 35 30.21 20.76 -8.83
C GLU A 35 28.84 21.29 -8.38
N SER A 36 28.83 22.26 -7.47
CA SER A 36 27.63 23.01 -7.10
C SER A 36 27.24 23.95 -8.24
N THR A 37 26.01 23.82 -8.73
CA THR A 37 25.50 24.56 -9.91
C THR A 37 24.17 25.24 -9.66
N LEU A 38 23.53 25.04 -8.49
CA LEU A 38 22.25 25.67 -8.16
C LEU A 38 22.40 27.19 -7.88
N GLY A 39 23.61 27.65 -7.56
CA GLY A 39 23.92 29.07 -7.33
C GLY A 39 23.44 29.57 -5.96
N LEU A 40 23.66 28.78 -4.91
CA LEU A 40 23.25 29.12 -3.53
C LEU A 40 23.96 30.37 -2.98
N GLU A 41 25.17 30.66 -3.47
CA GLU A 41 25.97 31.82 -3.12
C GLU A 41 25.32 33.16 -3.50
N ASP A 42 24.39 33.15 -4.47
CA ASP A 42 23.62 34.34 -4.86
C ASP A 42 22.49 34.67 -3.85
N GLY A 43 22.23 33.77 -2.89
CA GLY A 43 21.20 33.90 -1.86
C GLY A 43 19.80 33.52 -2.34
N PHE A 44 18.79 33.94 -1.57
CA PHE A 44 17.39 33.56 -1.75
C PHE A 44 16.49 34.77 -1.96
N ILE A 45 15.35 34.55 -2.60
CA ILE A 45 14.22 35.50 -2.69
C ILE A 45 13.10 34.93 -1.83
N GLU A 46 12.63 35.68 -0.84
CA GLU A 46 11.45 35.30 -0.05
C GLU A 46 10.21 35.98 -0.62
N LEU A 47 9.17 35.18 -0.85
CA LEU A 47 7.88 35.60 -1.42
C LEU A 47 6.76 35.06 -0.52
N LYS A 48 5.60 35.70 -0.58
CA LYS A 48 4.41 35.30 0.18
C LYS A 48 3.16 35.38 -0.68
N THR A 49 2.25 34.43 -0.45
CA THR A 49 0.83 34.53 -0.77
C THR A 49 0.04 34.58 0.55
N GLU A 50 -1.29 34.66 0.50
CA GLU A 50 -2.13 34.49 1.69
C GLU A 50 -1.93 33.12 2.37
N GLU A 51 -1.80 32.04 1.60
CA GLU A 51 -1.62 30.67 2.13
C GLU A 51 -0.16 30.28 2.42
N PHE A 52 0.81 30.75 1.63
CA PHE A 52 2.18 30.23 1.65
C PHE A 52 3.26 31.28 1.84
N THR A 53 4.35 30.88 2.47
CA THR A 53 5.66 31.52 2.35
C THR A 53 6.57 30.61 1.54
N LEU A 54 7.15 31.12 0.45
CA LEU A 54 8.08 30.38 -0.39
C LEU A 54 9.43 31.09 -0.51
N LYS A 55 10.52 30.32 -0.51
CA LYS A 55 11.87 30.81 -0.79
C LYS A 55 12.33 30.27 -2.13
N LEU A 56 12.77 31.14 -3.01
CA LEU A 56 13.39 30.78 -4.29
C LEU A 56 14.90 30.92 -4.19
N VAL A 57 15.67 29.99 -4.76
CA VAL A 57 17.10 30.23 -5.00
C VAL A 57 17.22 31.37 -6.01
N LYS A 58 17.96 32.43 -5.70
CA LYS A 58 17.98 33.64 -6.54
C LYS A 58 18.53 33.38 -7.94
N ALA A 59 19.51 32.47 -8.07
CA ALA A 59 20.15 32.14 -9.34
C ALA A 59 19.25 31.33 -10.28
N SER A 60 18.61 30.26 -9.78
CA SER A 60 17.76 29.37 -10.60
C SER A 60 16.28 29.75 -10.59
N GLN A 61 15.84 30.56 -9.61
CA GLN A 61 14.44 30.78 -9.23
C GLN A 61 13.64 29.48 -9.03
N THR A 62 14.26 28.37 -8.63
CA THR A 62 13.55 27.15 -8.18
C THR A 62 13.17 27.27 -6.70
N ILE A 63 12.12 26.57 -6.28
CA ILE A 63 11.65 26.59 -4.88
C ILE A 63 12.63 25.82 -3.99
N ALA A 64 13.18 26.52 -3.00
CA ALA A 64 14.08 26.01 -1.97
C ALA A 64 13.38 25.67 -0.65
N LYS A 65 12.26 26.34 -0.36
CA LYS A 65 11.37 26.10 0.79
C LYS A 65 9.95 26.49 0.41
N LEU A 66 8.97 25.66 0.78
CA LEU A 66 7.54 25.96 0.66
C LEU A 66 6.86 25.61 1.98
N SER A 67 6.39 26.64 2.68
CA SER A 67 5.75 26.51 3.99
C SER A 67 4.33 27.07 3.96
N PRO A 68 3.39 26.42 4.64
CA PRO A 68 2.11 27.05 4.93
C PRO A 68 2.34 28.23 5.91
N ASN A 69 1.55 29.29 5.79
CA ASN A 69 1.68 30.45 6.69
C ASN A 69 1.20 30.14 8.12
N SER A 70 0.38 29.10 8.29
CA SER A 70 -0.09 28.53 9.56
C SER A 70 1.04 27.83 10.34
N ASP A 71 1.98 27.21 9.63
CA ASP A 71 3.18 26.56 10.16
C ASP A 71 4.43 26.94 9.33
N PRO A 72 5.08 28.07 9.65
CA PRO A 72 6.24 28.55 8.91
C PRO A 72 7.52 27.72 9.13
N ASP A 73 7.54 26.85 10.15
CA ASP A 73 8.69 26.02 10.46
C ASP A 73 8.72 24.80 9.54
N PHE A 74 7.56 24.21 9.26
CA PHE A 74 7.41 23.08 8.33
C PHE A 74 7.76 23.43 6.88
N ASP A 75 8.43 22.51 6.17
CA ASP A 75 8.82 22.66 4.76
C ASP A 75 8.39 21.44 3.94
N PHE A 76 7.50 21.66 2.97
CA PHE A 76 7.08 20.60 2.05
C PHE A 76 8.22 20.12 1.13
N THR A 77 9.29 20.90 0.98
CA THR A 77 10.42 20.61 0.08
C THR A 77 11.64 20.09 0.84
N PRO A 78 12.60 19.41 0.19
CA PRO A 78 13.83 18.93 0.84
C PRO A 78 14.86 20.08 1.08
N GLY A 79 14.40 21.25 1.54
CA GLY A 79 15.21 22.45 1.73
C GLY A 79 16.37 22.24 2.71
N GLU A 80 16.18 21.39 3.73
CA GLU A 80 17.24 20.99 4.67
C GLU A 80 18.44 20.32 4.00
N ARG A 81 18.27 19.74 2.80
CA ARG A 81 19.32 19.04 2.04
C ARG A 81 19.88 19.87 0.89
N ILE A 82 19.48 21.13 0.77
CA ILE A 82 19.75 21.93 -0.43
C ILE A 82 21.25 22.06 -0.73
N GLU A 83 22.10 22.26 0.29
CA GLU A 83 23.56 22.37 0.10
C GLU A 83 24.20 21.06 -0.41
N THR A 84 23.64 19.91 -0.02
CA THR A 84 24.10 18.62 -0.53
C THR A 84 23.57 18.38 -1.95
N ARG A 85 22.33 18.82 -2.21
CA ARG A 85 21.54 18.60 -3.42
C ARG A 85 21.63 19.75 -4.44
N ASP A 86 22.64 20.63 -4.37
CA ASP A 86 22.79 21.81 -5.22
C ASP A 86 23.51 21.54 -6.56
N LYS A 87 23.42 20.30 -7.07
CA LYS A 87 24.18 19.80 -8.23
C LYS A 87 23.31 19.72 -9.49
N ASP A 88 23.96 19.67 -10.65
CA ASP A 88 23.31 19.39 -11.92
C ASP A 88 22.57 18.04 -11.90
N SER A 89 21.44 17.98 -12.61
CA SER A 89 20.49 16.87 -12.72
C SER A 89 19.74 16.53 -11.42
N ILE A 90 19.92 17.28 -10.34
CA ILE A 90 19.08 17.16 -9.14
C ILE A 90 17.85 18.06 -9.31
N TYR A 91 16.66 17.52 -9.08
CA TYR A 91 15.40 18.18 -9.39
C TYR A 91 14.78 18.95 -8.21
N TYR A 92 14.15 20.09 -8.53
CA TYR A 92 13.41 20.95 -7.61
C TYR A 92 12.05 21.36 -8.20
N ILE A 93 11.11 21.77 -7.34
CA ILE A 93 9.85 22.38 -7.81
C ILE A 93 10.18 23.69 -8.53
N GLY A 94 9.69 23.83 -9.76
CA GLY A 94 10.02 24.92 -10.67
C GLY A 94 10.90 24.51 -11.86
N ASP A 95 11.49 23.33 -11.84
CA ASP A 95 12.13 22.77 -13.03
C ASP A 95 11.10 22.33 -14.08
N LEU A 96 11.56 22.16 -15.32
CA LEU A 96 10.76 21.69 -16.45
C LEU A 96 11.55 20.67 -17.28
N ASN A 97 10.91 19.55 -17.59
CA ASN A 97 11.40 18.52 -18.49
C ASN A 97 10.48 18.44 -19.71
N PHE A 98 11.04 18.36 -20.92
CA PHE A 98 10.23 18.20 -22.12
C PHE A 98 10.97 17.44 -23.23
N ARG A 99 10.20 16.90 -24.17
CA ARG A 99 10.73 16.22 -25.36
C ARG A 99 10.13 16.80 -26.62
N ILE A 100 10.99 17.16 -27.57
CA ILE A 100 10.58 17.70 -28.87
C ILE A 100 10.84 16.68 -29.96
N LYS A 101 9.89 16.53 -30.87
CA LYS A 101 10.06 15.70 -32.06
C LYS A 101 10.82 16.47 -33.13
N ASP A 102 11.92 15.89 -33.59
CA ASP A 102 12.71 16.43 -34.68
C ASP A 102 12.12 16.08 -36.07
N LYS A 103 12.77 16.56 -37.12
CA LYS A 103 12.37 16.34 -38.52
C LYS A 103 12.48 14.87 -38.97
N ASP A 104 13.31 14.09 -38.30
CA ASP A 104 13.50 12.66 -38.55
C ASP A 104 12.51 11.79 -37.74
N GLY A 105 11.64 12.44 -36.96
CA GLY A 105 10.63 11.80 -36.13
C GLY A 105 11.15 11.27 -34.79
N LYS A 106 12.38 11.61 -34.39
CA LYS A 106 12.96 11.22 -33.10
C LYS A 106 12.70 12.29 -32.05
N TYR A 107 12.60 11.88 -30.78
CA TYR A 107 12.45 12.81 -29.67
C TYR A 107 13.80 13.17 -29.07
N THR A 108 14.05 14.47 -28.93
CA THR A 108 15.19 15.02 -28.19
C THR A 108 14.73 15.52 -26.83
N SER A 109 15.48 15.21 -25.76
CA SER A 109 15.14 15.57 -24.38
C SER A 109 15.80 16.88 -23.98
N PHE A 110 15.04 17.72 -23.28
CA PHE A 110 15.47 18.99 -22.72
C PHE A 110 15.05 19.04 -21.25
N SER A 111 15.90 19.62 -20.41
CA SER A 111 15.64 19.78 -18.98
C SER A 111 16.32 21.03 -18.46
N THR A 112 15.62 21.79 -17.62
CA THR A 112 16.20 22.93 -16.91
C THR A 112 17.15 22.51 -15.78
N ALA A 113 17.09 21.26 -15.34
CA ALA A 113 17.93 20.74 -14.27
C ALA A 113 19.24 20.12 -14.78
N TYR A 114 19.33 19.73 -16.05
CA TYR A 114 20.46 18.93 -16.56
C TYR A 114 21.80 19.66 -16.53
N ASN A 115 21.85 20.93 -16.93
CA ASN A 115 23.04 21.78 -16.90
C ASN A 115 22.63 23.19 -16.44
N ARG A 116 22.63 23.41 -15.12
CA ARG A 116 22.05 24.59 -14.50
C ARG A 116 22.87 25.82 -14.79
N LYS A 117 22.17 26.90 -15.15
CA LYS A 117 22.74 28.25 -15.21
C LYS A 117 21.78 29.26 -14.62
N LYS A 118 22.32 30.41 -14.23
CA LYS A 118 21.54 31.54 -13.73
C LYS A 118 20.47 31.97 -14.73
N VAL A 119 19.21 31.95 -14.30
CA VAL A 119 18.08 32.40 -15.12
C VAL A 119 18.08 33.92 -15.23
N LYS A 120 17.45 34.44 -16.28
CA LYS A 120 17.28 35.89 -16.43
C LYS A 120 15.97 36.31 -15.75
N ALA A 121 16.07 36.99 -14.61
CA ALA A 121 14.91 37.54 -13.93
C ALA A 121 14.17 38.55 -14.82
N LEU A 122 12.84 38.47 -14.84
CA LEU A 122 11.94 39.37 -15.55
C LEU A 122 11.21 40.28 -14.54
N PRO A 123 10.69 41.45 -14.98
CA PRO A 123 9.90 42.31 -14.11
C PRO A 123 8.68 41.57 -13.52
N ALA A 124 8.49 41.70 -12.21
CA ALA A 124 7.34 41.17 -11.48
C ALA A 124 6.49 42.36 -10.98
N SER A 125 5.17 42.28 -11.16
CA SER A 125 4.22 43.33 -10.75
C SER A 125 2.81 42.78 -10.63
N GLY A 126 1.98 43.43 -9.81
CA GLY A 126 0.60 42.98 -9.58
C GLY A 126 0.60 41.63 -8.87
N THR A 127 -0.08 40.64 -9.47
CA THR A 127 -0.18 39.26 -8.95
C THR A 127 1.06 38.42 -9.25
N VAL A 128 1.98 38.88 -10.11
CA VAL A 128 3.23 38.18 -10.40
C VAL A 128 4.23 38.46 -9.28
N LEU A 129 4.62 37.41 -8.55
CA LEU A 129 5.56 37.46 -7.43
C LEU A 129 7.01 37.38 -7.91
N ALA A 130 7.27 36.50 -8.87
CA ALA A 130 8.57 36.36 -9.53
C ALA A 130 8.39 35.82 -10.95
N ALA A 131 9.28 36.23 -11.85
CA ALA A 131 9.29 35.76 -13.22
C ALA A 131 10.73 35.58 -13.74
N SER A 132 10.96 34.57 -14.57
CA SER A 132 12.25 34.27 -15.18
C SER A 132 12.12 33.75 -16.61
N ASP A 133 13.10 34.11 -17.43
CA ASP A 133 13.39 33.48 -18.71
C ASP A 133 14.41 32.34 -18.49
N LEU A 134 14.03 31.13 -18.93
CA LEU A 134 14.76 29.89 -18.69
C LEU A 134 15.77 29.54 -19.79
N SER A 135 15.89 30.33 -20.87
CA SER A 135 16.74 30.01 -22.02
C SER A 135 18.20 29.74 -21.63
N ASN A 136 18.74 30.41 -20.60
CA ASN A 136 20.13 30.22 -20.16
C ASN A 136 20.43 28.80 -19.68
N THR A 137 19.44 28.12 -19.09
CA THR A 137 19.63 26.80 -18.49
C THR A 137 19.28 25.64 -19.43
N LEU A 138 18.92 25.99 -20.68
CA LEU A 138 18.64 25.04 -21.76
C LEU A 138 19.82 25.03 -22.75
N PRO A 139 20.05 23.92 -23.47
CA PRO A 139 21.11 23.86 -24.46
C PRO A 139 20.83 24.82 -25.65
N GLU A 140 21.89 25.22 -26.36
CA GLU A 140 21.79 26.21 -27.46
C GLU A 140 20.89 25.75 -28.63
N ASP A 141 20.67 24.44 -28.78
CA ASP A 141 19.83 23.83 -29.81
C ASP A 141 18.35 23.70 -29.38
N ASN A 142 17.98 24.18 -28.18
CA ASN A 142 16.59 24.24 -27.75
C ASN A 142 15.75 25.13 -28.70
N PRO A 143 14.63 24.61 -29.25
CA PRO A 143 13.86 25.34 -30.25
C PRO A 143 12.72 26.19 -29.66
N LEU A 144 12.52 26.22 -28.34
CA LEU A 144 11.41 26.91 -27.66
C LEU A 144 11.89 28.10 -26.82
N GLU A 145 11.06 29.14 -26.73
CA GLU A 145 11.21 30.18 -25.70
C GLU A 145 10.34 29.80 -24.49
N ILE A 146 10.93 29.76 -23.29
CA ILE A 146 10.25 29.30 -22.08
C ILE A 146 10.47 30.31 -20.96
N LYS A 147 9.37 30.84 -20.43
CA LYS A 147 9.36 31.69 -19.24
C LYS A 147 8.59 31.02 -18.12
N ARG A 148 9.02 31.24 -16.87
CA ARG A 148 8.35 30.77 -15.66
C ARG A 148 7.86 31.94 -14.83
N TYR A 149 6.68 31.80 -14.27
CA TYR A 149 6.03 32.77 -13.39
C TYR A 149 5.57 32.09 -12.11
N TYR A 150 5.79 32.75 -10.99
CA TYR A 150 5.14 32.48 -9.71
C TYR A 150 4.15 33.60 -9.46
N GLU A 151 2.88 33.24 -9.28
CA GLU A 151 1.77 34.18 -9.22
C GLU A 151 0.91 33.87 -8.00
N GLU A 152 0.31 34.91 -7.42
CA GLU A 152 -0.75 34.76 -6.43
C GLU A 152 -2.10 34.78 -7.13
N LYS A 153 -2.94 33.77 -6.85
CA LYS A 153 -4.29 33.68 -7.38
C LYS A 153 -5.23 33.14 -6.31
N ASP A 154 -6.21 33.96 -5.93
CA ASP A 154 -7.20 33.64 -4.90
C ASP A 154 -6.54 33.22 -3.56
N GLY A 155 -5.46 33.91 -3.17
CA GLY A 155 -4.68 33.63 -1.95
C GLY A 155 -3.66 32.48 -2.06
N SER A 156 -3.80 31.65 -3.09
CA SER A 156 -2.96 30.47 -3.32
C SER A 156 -1.79 30.74 -4.29
N LEU A 157 -0.82 29.82 -4.33
CA LEU A 157 0.33 29.88 -5.24
C LEU A 157 0.00 29.24 -6.59
N LEU A 158 0.24 29.96 -7.68
CA LEU A 158 0.18 29.45 -9.05
C LEU A 158 1.58 29.47 -9.68
N MET A 159 2.02 28.33 -10.20
CA MET A 159 3.27 28.21 -10.97
C MET A 159 2.92 28.00 -12.44
N ARG A 160 3.36 28.92 -13.31
CA ARG A 160 3.03 28.93 -14.74
C ARG A 160 4.29 28.93 -15.62
N PHE A 161 4.25 28.13 -16.68
CA PHE A 161 5.23 28.12 -17.77
C PHE A 161 4.57 28.64 -19.04
N GLU A 162 5.08 29.74 -19.58
CA GLU A 162 4.69 30.28 -20.89
C GLU A 162 5.67 29.72 -21.92
N ILE A 163 5.17 28.90 -22.84
CA ILE A 163 5.98 28.22 -23.86
C ILE A 163 5.62 28.79 -25.23
N THR A 164 6.61 29.34 -25.92
CA THR A 164 6.45 29.93 -27.25
C THR A 164 7.29 29.17 -28.27
N ASN A 165 6.72 28.94 -29.46
CA ASN A 165 7.46 28.48 -30.63
C ASN A 165 7.95 29.69 -31.45
N PRO A 166 9.21 30.15 -31.31
CA PRO A 166 9.74 31.26 -32.10
C PRO A 166 10.09 30.87 -33.54
N ALA A 167 10.08 29.58 -33.87
CA ALA A 167 10.45 29.10 -35.19
C ALA A 167 9.37 29.39 -36.24
N SER A 168 9.75 29.33 -37.51
CA SER A 168 8.83 29.47 -38.66
C SER A 168 8.08 28.18 -39.00
N THR A 169 8.32 27.09 -38.28
CA THR A 169 7.70 25.78 -38.49
C THR A 169 7.03 25.29 -37.21
N PRO A 170 5.95 24.49 -37.31
CA PRO A 170 5.35 23.86 -36.14
C PRO A 170 6.33 22.96 -35.38
N ILE A 171 6.17 22.87 -34.06
CA ILE A 171 6.98 22.04 -33.16
C ILE A 171 6.05 21.10 -32.39
N GLU A 172 6.30 19.79 -32.45
CA GLU A 172 5.59 18.80 -31.63
C GLU A 172 6.33 18.59 -30.29
N ILE A 173 5.66 18.92 -29.19
CA ILE A 173 6.05 18.60 -27.81
C ILE A 173 5.45 17.24 -27.47
N GLY A 174 6.29 16.20 -27.45
CA GLY A 174 5.90 14.83 -27.18
C GLY A 174 5.90 14.45 -25.69
N ALA A 175 6.61 15.21 -24.85
CA ALA A 175 6.49 15.10 -23.41
C ALA A 175 6.67 16.46 -22.76
N LEU A 176 5.95 16.69 -21.66
CA LEU A 176 6.03 17.89 -20.82
C LEU A 176 5.78 17.47 -19.38
N GLY A 177 6.80 17.63 -18.53
CA GLY A 177 6.80 17.17 -17.16
C GLY A 177 7.38 18.21 -16.19
N VAL A 178 6.79 18.30 -15.00
CA VAL A 178 7.23 19.19 -13.91
C VAL A 178 7.64 18.33 -12.71
N PRO A 179 8.91 18.36 -12.28
CA PRO A 179 9.36 17.65 -11.09
C PRO A 179 8.63 18.06 -9.81
N MET A 180 8.15 17.06 -9.07
CA MET A 180 7.43 17.21 -7.80
C MET A 180 8.35 16.80 -6.64
N ALA A 181 9.40 17.60 -6.42
CA ALA A 181 10.46 17.33 -5.45
C ALA A 181 10.05 17.71 -4.01
N PHE A 182 9.22 16.89 -3.39
CA PHE A 182 8.80 17.02 -1.99
C PHE A 182 9.74 16.27 -1.02
N ASN A 183 9.67 16.60 0.27
CA ASN A 183 10.60 16.09 1.29
C ASN A 183 10.35 14.63 1.71
N ASN A 184 10.76 13.65 0.89
CA ASN A 184 10.75 12.22 1.23
C ASN A 184 12.16 11.64 1.48
N ILE A 185 13.11 12.48 1.91
CA ILE A 185 14.49 12.07 2.22
C ILE A 185 14.59 11.82 3.73
N LEU A 186 14.65 10.54 4.10
CA LEU A 186 14.69 10.07 5.48
C LEU A 186 16.13 9.76 5.94
N GLU A 187 17.12 9.93 5.05
CA GLU A 187 18.51 9.59 5.34
C GLU A 187 19.04 10.35 6.55
N GLY A 188 19.59 9.58 7.51
CA GLY A 188 20.17 10.12 8.73
C GLY A 188 19.17 10.65 9.76
N LYS A 189 17.86 10.48 9.54
CA LYS A 189 16.82 10.86 10.50
C LYS A 189 16.42 9.69 11.39
N ASN A 190 16.04 10.00 12.63
CA ASN A 190 15.28 9.07 13.47
C ASN A 190 13.77 9.16 13.16
N LEU A 191 12.95 8.35 13.82
CA LEU A 191 11.49 8.32 13.60
C LEU A 191 10.83 9.67 13.92
N ASP A 192 11.20 10.31 15.03
CA ASP A 192 10.57 11.58 15.45
C ASP A 192 10.87 12.68 14.43
N GLU A 193 12.12 12.79 13.98
CA GLU A 193 12.53 13.72 12.92
C GLU A 193 11.85 13.40 11.60
N THR A 194 11.74 12.12 11.25
CA THR A 194 11.06 11.69 10.02
C THR A 194 9.59 12.06 10.04
N HIS A 195 8.90 11.79 11.14
CA HIS A 195 7.49 12.15 11.25
C HIS A 195 7.25 13.66 11.31
N ALA A 196 8.18 14.44 11.86
CA ALA A 196 8.05 15.90 12.01
C ALA A 196 8.41 16.72 10.76
N ASP A 197 9.25 16.20 9.87
CA ASP A 197 9.83 17.01 8.79
C ASP A 197 9.47 16.52 7.39
N ASN A 198 9.07 15.25 7.25
CA ASN A 198 8.91 14.62 5.95
C ASN A 198 7.45 14.52 5.52
N VAL A 199 7.27 14.29 4.21
CA VAL A 199 5.96 14.09 3.60
C VAL A 199 5.88 12.85 2.73
N PHE A 200 4.66 12.33 2.61
CA PHE A 200 4.28 11.44 1.54
C PHE A 200 3.28 12.07 0.60
N PHE A 201 3.42 11.70 -0.66
CA PHE A 201 2.61 12.25 -1.74
C PHE A 201 2.11 11.20 -2.73
N ASP A 202 0.82 11.24 -3.03
CA ASP A 202 0.10 10.22 -3.79
C ASP A 202 -0.63 10.84 -5.00
N PRO A 203 -0.48 10.28 -6.22
CA PRO A 203 -1.01 10.87 -7.43
C PRO A 203 -2.40 10.34 -7.78
N TYR A 204 -3.40 11.23 -7.87
CA TYR A 204 -4.58 10.96 -8.67
C TYR A 204 -4.31 11.33 -10.12
N ILE A 205 -3.94 10.33 -10.93
CA ILE A 205 -3.64 10.45 -12.36
C ILE A 205 -4.96 10.54 -13.17
N GLY A 206 -5.75 11.57 -12.86
CA GLY A 206 -7.16 11.75 -13.26
C GLY A 206 -7.40 12.69 -14.44
N MET A 207 -6.38 12.95 -15.28
CA MET A 207 -6.43 13.96 -16.36
C MET A 207 -6.71 15.37 -15.80
N ASP A 208 -7.67 16.11 -16.36
CA ASP A 208 -7.98 17.48 -15.95
C ASP A 208 -8.61 17.53 -14.55
N ALA A 209 -9.03 16.41 -13.95
CA ALA A 209 -9.47 16.33 -12.56
C ALA A 209 -8.40 15.78 -11.61
N GLY A 210 -7.22 15.43 -12.15
CA GLY A 210 -6.12 14.89 -11.37
C GLY A 210 -5.62 15.85 -10.30
N TYR A 211 -4.92 15.33 -9.31
CA TYR A 211 -4.24 16.10 -8.27
C TYR A 211 -3.15 15.27 -7.61
N LEU A 212 -2.22 15.92 -6.93
CA LEU A 212 -1.25 15.28 -6.05
C LEU A 212 -1.56 15.69 -4.61
N GLU A 213 -1.79 14.72 -3.73
CA GLU A 213 -1.87 14.97 -2.28
C GLU A 213 -0.46 14.93 -1.71
N VAL A 214 -0.10 15.85 -0.82
CA VAL A 214 1.18 15.88 -0.09
C VAL A 214 0.86 16.04 1.39
N LYS A 215 1.16 14.99 2.17
CA LYS A 215 0.69 14.80 3.55
C LYS A 215 1.87 14.67 4.49
N HIS A 216 1.76 15.31 5.64
CA HIS A 216 2.70 15.17 6.73
C HIS A 216 2.73 13.73 7.25
N LEU A 217 3.90 13.21 7.66
CA LEU A 217 4.00 11.84 8.14
C LEU A 217 3.31 11.61 9.49
N THR A 218 3.03 12.66 10.28
CA THR A 218 2.17 12.55 11.47
C THR A 218 0.76 12.09 11.11
N GLY A 219 0.28 12.40 9.90
CA GLY A 219 -1.13 12.31 9.52
C GLY A 219 -2.01 13.38 10.16
N GLU A 220 -1.37 14.33 10.82
CA GLU A 220 -1.97 15.51 11.42
C GLU A 220 -1.63 16.73 10.53
N ASP A 221 -2.29 17.85 10.76
CA ASP A 221 -2.08 19.12 10.05
C ASP A 221 -2.60 19.20 8.60
N GLU A 222 -2.36 20.36 7.99
CA GLU A 222 -2.84 20.69 6.64
C GLU A 222 -2.16 19.83 5.58
N ALA A 223 -2.94 19.37 4.61
CA ALA A 223 -2.43 18.66 3.45
C ALA A 223 -2.27 19.62 2.26
N LEU A 224 -1.12 19.59 1.60
CA LEU A 224 -0.91 20.35 0.36
C LEU A 224 -1.50 19.57 -0.83
N LEU A 225 -2.28 20.26 -1.66
CA LEU A 225 -2.77 19.76 -2.94
C LEU A 225 -2.09 20.50 -4.09
N VAL A 226 -1.58 19.74 -5.06
CA VAL A 226 -1.17 20.28 -6.37
C VAL A 226 -2.26 19.97 -7.38
N LEU A 227 -2.84 21.02 -7.96
CA LEU A 227 -3.98 20.99 -8.86
C LEU A 227 -3.62 21.47 -10.27
N PRO A 228 -4.26 20.94 -11.32
CA PRO A 228 -4.20 21.47 -12.68
C PRO A 228 -4.69 22.92 -12.70
N GLY A 229 -3.84 23.81 -13.24
CA GLY A 229 -4.24 25.13 -13.70
C GLY A 229 -4.64 25.07 -15.17
N GLU A 230 -3.94 25.81 -16.01
CA GLU A 230 -4.16 25.84 -17.46
C GLU A 230 -3.33 24.78 -18.18
N ASN A 231 -3.94 24.03 -19.10
CA ASN A 231 -3.28 23.06 -19.99
C ASN A 231 -2.37 22.01 -19.31
N MET A 232 -2.58 21.72 -18.02
CA MET A 232 -1.77 20.78 -17.23
C MET A 232 -2.61 19.58 -16.74
N PRO A 233 -3.17 18.75 -17.62
CA PRO A 233 -3.81 17.51 -17.17
C PRO A 233 -2.80 16.64 -16.42
N PHE A 234 -3.24 15.87 -15.41
CA PHE A 234 -2.40 14.85 -14.79
C PHE A 234 -2.47 13.57 -15.62
N GLU A 235 -1.82 13.56 -16.79
CA GLU A 235 -1.88 12.44 -17.74
C GLU A 235 -1.07 11.24 -17.26
N ALA A 236 0.16 11.47 -16.79
CA ALA A 236 1.04 10.42 -16.30
C ALA A 236 1.90 10.91 -15.12
N TYR A 237 2.47 9.95 -14.40
CA TYR A 237 3.36 10.20 -13.27
C TYR A 237 4.63 9.38 -13.43
N ARG A 238 5.77 10.04 -13.66
CA ARG A 238 7.01 9.37 -14.07
C ARG A 238 8.09 9.50 -12.99
N PRO A 239 8.79 8.42 -12.62
CA PRO A 239 9.98 8.52 -11.77
C PRO A 239 11.16 9.17 -12.52
N LEU A 240 11.85 10.09 -11.85
CA LEU A 240 13.07 10.74 -12.34
C LEU A 240 14.30 9.91 -11.98
N LEU A 241 14.50 8.84 -12.76
CA LEU A 241 15.57 7.85 -12.52
C LEU A 241 16.99 8.42 -12.74
N ASP A 242 17.07 9.56 -13.39
CA ASP A 242 18.28 10.32 -13.71
C ASP A 242 18.65 11.37 -12.66
N ASP A 243 17.82 11.57 -11.61
CA ASP A 243 18.28 12.24 -10.39
C ASP A 243 19.45 11.41 -9.82
N PRO A 244 20.64 12.00 -9.64
CA PRO A 244 21.80 11.23 -9.24
C PRO A 244 21.73 10.76 -7.79
N SER A 245 20.77 11.21 -6.97
CA SER A 245 20.63 10.86 -5.56
C SER A 245 20.24 9.40 -5.36
N ASN A 246 20.78 8.78 -4.30
CA ASN A 246 20.68 7.33 -4.11
C ASN A 246 19.27 6.90 -3.68
N ARG A 247 18.50 6.30 -4.58
CA ARG A 247 17.21 5.68 -4.19
C ARG A 247 17.46 4.44 -3.32
N SER A 248 16.77 4.37 -2.19
CA SER A 248 16.90 3.30 -1.20
C SER A 248 15.64 3.26 -0.33
N ILE A 249 15.70 2.51 0.77
CA ILE A 249 14.62 2.50 1.76
C ILE A 249 14.36 3.86 2.41
N VAL A 250 15.38 4.73 2.46
CA VAL A 250 15.28 6.06 3.06
C VAL A 250 14.97 7.16 2.04
N PHE A 251 14.81 6.82 0.75
CA PHE A 251 14.45 7.77 -0.29
C PHE A 251 13.88 7.04 -1.51
N GLU A 252 12.58 7.19 -1.75
CA GLU A 252 11.90 6.61 -2.91
C GLU A 252 12.41 7.20 -4.24
N GLY A 253 12.84 8.47 -4.22
CA GLY A 253 13.16 9.25 -5.40
C GLY A 253 12.14 10.35 -5.67
N VAL A 254 12.46 11.18 -6.68
CA VAL A 254 11.58 12.23 -7.19
C VAL A 254 10.78 11.68 -8.37
N HIS A 255 9.53 12.13 -8.48
CA HIS A 255 8.69 11.89 -9.64
C HIS A 255 8.27 13.21 -10.26
N GLU A 256 7.82 13.19 -11.50
CA GLU A 256 7.26 14.37 -12.18
C GLU A 256 5.79 14.19 -12.54
N TRP A 257 5.07 15.29 -12.41
CA TRP A 257 3.76 15.48 -13.01
C TRP A 257 3.92 15.58 -14.52
N MET A 258 3.23 14.75 -15.31
CA MET A 258 3.27 14.85 -16.77
C MET A 258 1.94 15.29 -17.36
N ALA A 259 1.98 16.39 -18.12
CA ALA A 259 0.87 16.87 -18.92
C ALA A 259 0.81 16.18 -20.30
N LEU A 260 1.98 15.81 -20.84
CA LEU A 260 2.11 15.11 -22.11
C LEU A 260 3.11 13.96 -21.93
N SER A 261 2.80 12.75 -22.40
CA SER A 261 3.66 11.58 -22.20
C SER A 261 3.90 10.71 -23.45
N LYS A 262 3.43 11.12 -24.63
CA LYS A 262 3.54 10.33 -25.87
C LYS A 262 4.98 9.95 -26.24
N ALA A 263 5.96 10.84 -26.04
CA ALA A 263 7.35 10.56 -26.34
C ALA A 263 7.92 9.39 -25.53
N TYR A 264 7.50 9.23 -24.27
CA TYR A 264 7.90 8.08 -23.46
C TYR A 264 7.13 6.82 -23.84
N ALA A 265 5.83 6.95 -24.12
CA ALA A 265 4.99 5.84 -24.59
C ALA A 265 5.51 5.21 -25.90
N GLU A 266 6.03 6.02 -26.83
CA GLU A 266 6.62 5.56 -28.09
C GLU A 266 8.04 4.97 -27.92
N ASN A 267 8.69 5.18 -26.77
CA ASN A 267 10.07 4.77 -26.48
C ASN A 267 10.16 3.88 -25.23
N GLU A 268 10.48 4.43 -24.06
CA GLU A 268 10.79 3.68 -22.84
C GLU A 268 9.62 2.86 -22.29
N TRP A 269 8.38 3.22 -22.61
CA TRP A 269 7.16 2.52 -22.15
C TRP A 269 6.48 1.73 -23.26
N LYS A 270 7.20 1.48 -24.37
CA LYS A 270 6.66 0.78 -25.53
C LYS A 270 6.11 -0.59 -25.14
N GLY A 271 4.85 -0.83 -25.49
CA GLY A 271 4.15 -2.09 -25.21
C GLY A 271 3.52 -2.18 -23.82
N VAL A 272 3.55 -1.10 -23.04
CA VAL A 272 2.88 -1.00 -21.74
C VAL A 272 1.64 -0.13 -21.87
N GLU A 273 0.48 -0.69 -21.49
CA GLU A 273 -0.79 0.05 -21.45
C GLU A 273 -0.77 1.05 -20.29
N GLN A 274 -0.99 2.33 -20.61
CA GLN A 274 -0.85 3.43 -19.65
C GLN A 274 -2.18 3.79 -18.97
N TRP A 275 -2.08 4.38 -17.78
CA TRP A 275 -3.22 4.84 -16.97
C TRP A 275 -4.13 5.84 -17.68
N ASN A 276 -3.58 6.66 -18.58
CA ASN A 276 -4.31 7.52 -19.51
C ASN A 276 -3.75 7.36 -20.92
N GLN A 277 -4.52 7.75 -21.94
CA GLN A 277 -4.03 7.76 -23.31
C GLN A 277 -2.89 8.79 -23.43
N PRO A 278 -1.66 8.38 -23.85
CA PRO A 278 -0.55 9.31 -23.99
C PRO A 278 -0.80 10.35 -25.10
N THR A 279 -0.53 11.63 -24.82
CA THR A 279 -0.74 12.73 -25.78
C THR A 279 0.53 13.55 -26.05
N SER A 280 0.48 14.30 -27.15
CA SER A 280 1.45 15.32 -27.55
C SER A 280 0.72 16.58 -27.98
N LEU A 281 1.43 17.70 -28.00
CA LEU A 281 0.93 19.00 -28.45
C LEU A 281 1.76 19.50 -29.63
N THR A 282 1.14 20.14 -30.61
CA THR A 282 1.86 20.83 -31.68
C THR A 282 1.63 22.34 -31.57
N LEU A 283 2.70 23.09 -31.28
CA LEU A 283 2.69 24.55 -31.32
C LEU A 283 3.01 25.04 -32.72
N LYS A 284 2.12 25.84 -33.32
CA LYS A 284 2.35 26.51 -34.61
C LYS A 284 3.45 27.56 -34.50
N ALA A 285 3.96 27.99 -35.65
CA ALA A 285 4.93 29.08 -35.71
C ALA A 285 4.40 30.36 -35.05
N GLY A 286 5.12 30.89 -34.07
CA GLY A 286 4.75 32.06 -33.29
C GLY A 286 3.65 31.83 -32.24
N GLU A 287 3.18 30.59 -32.05
CA GLU A 287 2.16 30.27 -31.05
C GLU A 287 2.78 30.23 -29.65
N THR A 288 2.04 30.78 -28.69
CA THR A 288 2.37 30.80 -27.25
C THR A 288 1.25 30.10 -26.51
N GLN A 289 1.60 29.23 -25.56
CA GLN A 289 0.63 28.54 -24.71
C GLN A 289 1.13 28.49 -23.26
N ASP A 290 0.21 28.72 -22.32
CA ASP A 290 0.46 28.66 -20.89
C ASP A 290 0.17 27.28 -20.31
N PHE A 291 1.01 26.87 -19.36
CA PHE A 291 0.89 25.63 -18.61
C PHE A 291 1.05 25.92 -17.12
N SER A 292 0.05 25.65 -16.28
CA SER A 292 0.15 26.01 -14.86
C SER A 292 -0.36 24.97 -13.88
N LEU A 293 0.23 24.97 -12.69
CA LEU A 293 -0.17 24.18 -11.52
C LEU A 293 -0.50 25.12 -10.36
N LYS A 294 -1.62 24.88 -9.69
CA LYS A 294 -2.05 25.62 -8.49
C LYS A 294 -1.76 24.79 -7.24
N PHE A 295 -1.23 25.42 -6.21
CA PHE A 295 -0.91 24.81 -4.91
C PHE A 295 -1.87 25.37 -3.88
N VAL A 296 -2.59 24.51 -3.16
CA VAL A 296 -3.60 24.91 -2.15
C VAL A 296 -3.51 24.04 -0.90
N LEU A 297 -3.94 24.56 0.24
CA LEU A 297 -4.01 23.80 1.49
C LEU A 297 -5.41 23.26 1.77
N ALA A 298 -5.52 21.96 2.06
CA ALA A 298 -6.67 21.39 2.72
C ALA A 298 -6.45 21.42 4.25
N PRO A 299 -7.48 21.73 5.06
CA PRO A 299 -7.35 21.80 6.52
C PRO A 299 -6.86 20.51 7.19
N GLY A 300 -7.02 19.37 6.52
CA GLY A 300 -6.61 18.06 6.97
C GLY A 300 -6.86 16.99 5.90
N ILE A 301 -6.37 15.79 6.14
CA ILE A 301 -6.44 14.65 5.20
C ILE A 301 -7.88 14.27 4.86
N GLU A 302 -8.78 14.31 5.83
CA GLU A 302 -10.19 13.95 5.63
C GLU A 302 -10.94 15.00 4.80
N GLN A 303 -10.51 16.27 4.87
CA GLN A 303 -11.15 17.42 4.21
C GLN A 303 -10.63 17.67 2.78
N ILE A 304 -9.78 16.80 2.23
CA ILE A 304 -9.25 16.94 0.86
C ILE A 304 -10.38 17.02 -0.17
N GLN A 305 -11.41 16.18 -0.06
CA GLN A 305 -12.55 16.19 -1.00
C GLN A 305 -13.37 17.49 -0.89
N ASP A 306 -13.51 18.04 0.31
CA ASP A 306 -14.21 19.32 0.51
C ASP A 306 -13.42 20.47 -0.10
N LYS A 307 -12.10 20.48 0.08
CA LYS A 307 -11.23 21.49 -0.55
C LYS A 307 -11.25 21.39 -2.08
N LEU A 308 -11.31 20.19 -2.65
CA LEU A 308 -11.47 20.02 -4.10
C LEU A 308 -12.80 20.62 -4.62
N ILE A 309 -13.90 20.45 -3.88
CA ILE A 309 -15.19 21.07 -4.23
C ILE A 309 -15.10 22.60 -4.15
N GLU A 310 -14.48 23.15 -3.10
CA GLU A 310 -14.24 24.59 -2.94
C GLU A 310 -13.44 25.18 -4.11
N GLU A 311 -12.42 24.45 -4.56
CA GLU A 311 -11.58 24.82 -5.71
C GLU A 311 -12.26 24.57 -7.08
N GLY A 312 -13.55 24.21 -7.07
CA GLY A 312 -14.32 23.94 -8.28
C GLY A 312 -13.73 22.80 -9.09
N ARG A 313 -13.26 21.73 -8.44
CA ARG A 313 -12.64 20.56 -9.08
C ARG A 313 -13.60 19.37 -9.06
N PRO A 314 -13.61 18.50 -10.08
CA PRO A 314 -14.45 17.32 -10.06
C PRO A 314 -14.06 16.37 -8.92
N VAL A 315 -15.04 16.02 -8.08
CA VAL A 315 -14.90 14.99 -7.05
C VAL A 315 -15.67 13.76 -7.46
N ALA A 316 -15.01 12.60 -7.38
CA ALA A 316 -15.59 11.29 -7.65
C ALA A 316 -15.45 10.39 -6.42
N VAL A 317 -16.56 9.82 -5.96
CA VAL A 317 -16.59 8.89 -4.82
C VAL A 317 -17.19 7.56 -5.26
N GLY A 318 -16.34 6.53 -5.34
CA GLY A 318 -16.75 5.16 -5.67
C GLY A 318 -17.07 4.34 -4.42
N ILE A 319 -18.16 3.57 -4.45
CA ILE A 319 -18.61 2.70 -3.36
C ILE A 319 -18.81 1.28 -3.92
N PRO A 320 -18.13 0.25 -3.36
CA PRO A 320 -17.28 0.29 -2.18
C PRO A 320 -15.85 0.84 -2.42
N GLY A 321 -15.53 1.22 -3.64
CA GLY A 321 -14.22 1.73 -4.03
C GLY A 321 -14.01 1.55 -5.54
N TYR A 322 -12.76 1.37 -5.96
CA TYR A 322 -12.40 1.25 -7.38
C TYR A 322 -11.88 -0.13 -7.78
N VAL A 323 -11.86 -1.08 -6.83
CA VAL A 323 -11.81 -2.52 -7.14
C VAL A 323 -13.24 -3.01 -7.17
N LEU A 324 -13.67 -3.59 -8.29
CA LEU A 324 -15.08 -3.83 -8.60
C LEU A 324 -15.34 -5.33 -8.84
N PRO A 325 -15.80 -6.07 -7.82
CA PRO A 325 -16.32 -7.43 -8.01
C PRO A 325 -17.52 -7.44 -8.96
N MET A 326 -17.55 -8.41 -9.87
CA MET A 326 -18.59 -8.51 -10.92
C MET A 326 -20.01 -8.80 -10.40
N ASP A 327 -20.17 -9.25 -9.16
CA ASP A 327 -21.48 -9.47 -8.51
C ASP A 327 -21.91 -8.31 -7.61
N VAL A 328 -21.12 -7.23 -7.53
CA VAL A 328 -21.43 -6.05 -6.72
C VAL A 328 -22.13 -4.98 -7.55
N GLU A 329 -23.30 -4.55 -7.09
CA GLU A 329 -24.05 -3.39 -7.60
C GLU A 329 -23.42 -2.11 -6.99
N ALA A 330 -22.33 -1.64 -7.59
CA ALA A 330 -21.55 -0.50 -7.08
C ALA A 330 -22.21 0.86 -7.39
N LYS A 331 -21.73 1.90 -6.71
CA LYS A 331 -22.15 3.29 -6.96
C LYS A 331 -20.95 4.19 -7.22
N LEU A 332 -21.15 5.19 -8.08
CA LEU A 332 -20.25 6.31 -8.28
C LEU A 332 -21.03 7.60 -8.03
N PHE A 333 -20.48 8.49 -7.21
CA PHE A 333 -21.02 9.82 -6.99
C PHE A 333 -20.07 10.86 -7.58
N LEU A 334 -20.60 11.70 -8.46
CA LEU A 334 -19.84 12.79 -9.09
C LEU A 334 -20.34 14.13 -8.58
N ASN A 335 -19.43 15.03 -8.21
CA ASN A 335 -19.71 16.42 -7.86
C ASN A 335 -18.82 17.33 -8.69
N TYR A 336 -19.46 18.16 -9.51
CA TYR A 336 -18.81 19.20 -10.30
C TYR A 336 -19.89 20.23 -10.71
N PRO A 337 -19.58 21.53 -10.82
CA PRO A 337 -20.55 22.54 -11.24
C PRO A 337 -21.17 22.28 -12.62
N GLU A 338 -20.39 21.73 -13.55
CA GLU A 338 -20.86 21.41 -14.89
C GLU A 338 -21.41 19.99 -14.99
N ALA A 339 -22.46 19.81 -15.80
CA ALA A 339 -23.06 18.51 -16.02
C ALA A 339 -22.13 17.60 -16.83
N VAL A 340 -22.26 16.29 -16.60
CA VAL A 340 -21.65 15.26 -17.45
C VAL A 340 -22.27 15.33 -18.85
N GLU A 341 -21.41 15.40 -19.86
CA GLU A 341 -21.78 15.32 -21.28
C GLU A 341 -21.70 13.87 -21.79
N ASP A 342 -20.61 13.17 -21.48
CA ASP A 342 -20.37 11.79 -21.91
C ASP A 342 -19.56 10.98 -20.89
N ILE A 343 -19.77 9.67 -20.88
CA ILE A 343 -18.95 8.71 -20.13
C ILE A 343 -18.52 7.59 -21.07
N LYS A 344 -17.22 7.56 -21.40
CA LYS A 344 -16.62 6.50 -22.22
C LYS A 344 -15.90 5.47 -21.34
N ILE A 345 -16.10 4.20 -21.62
CA ILE A 345 -15.44 3.09 -20.91
C ILE A 345 -14.38 2.44 -21.80
N GLU A 346 -13.18 2.25 -21.26
CA GLU A 346 -12.08 1.56 -21.92
C GLU A 346 -11.52 0.43 -21.01
N PRO A 347 -11.43 -0.83 -21.47
CA PRO A 347 -11.93 -1.31 -22.76
C PRO A 347 -13.46 -1.28 -22.81
N GLU A 348 -14.01 -1.11 -24.02
CA GLU A 348 -15.46 -1.04 -24.24
C GLU A 348 -16.17 -2.27 -23.65
N GLY A 349 -17.28 -2.04 -22.95
CA GLY A 349 -18.08 -3.08 -22.31
C GLY A 349 -17.46 -3.68 -21.03
N ALA A 350 -16.34 -3.15 -20.51
CA ALA A 350 -15.75 -3.65 -19.27
C ALA A 350 -16.56 -3.28 -18.02
N ILE A 351 -17.16 -2.09 -18.02
CA ILE A 351 -18.00 -1.55 -16.96
C ILE A 351 -19.26 -0.98 -17.59
N GLU A 352 -20.39 -1.17 -16.95
CA GLU A 352 -21.64 -0.47 -17.24
C GLU A 352 -21.82 0.64 -16.20
N ILE A 353 -22.05 1.87 -16.66
CA ILE A 353 -22.32 3.03 -15.80
C ILE A 353 -23.62 3.68 -16.27
N VAL A 354 -24.57 3.85 -15.36
CA VAL A 354 -25.89 4.41 -15.66
C VAL A 354 -26.23 5.48 -14.62
N GLU A 355 -26.59 6.68 -15.06
CA GLU A 355 -27.07 7.73 -14.16
C GLU A 355 -28.32 7.25 -13.42
N ALA A 356 -28.33 7.44 -12.10
CA ALA A 356 -29.40 6.99 -11.23
C ALA A 356 -30.25 8.18 -10.75
N GLU A 357 -29.70 8.99 -9.85
CA GLU A 357 -30.44 10.10 -9.24
C GLU A 357 -29.49 11.22 -8.81
N ARG A 358 -29.99 12.46 -8.80
CA ARG A 358 -29.31 13.56 -8.13
C ARG A 358 -29.51 13.48 -6.63
N LYS A 359 -28.45 13.77 -5.89
CA LYS A 359 -28.36 13.73 -4.44
C LYS A 359 -28.28 15.15 -3.85
N PRO A 360 -28.53 15.30 -2.54
CA PRO A 360 -28.17 16.53 -1.81
C PRO A 360 -26.68 16.85 -1.96
N GLY A 361 -26.31 18.12 -1.73
CA GLY A 361 -24.90 18.54 -1.75
C GLY A 361 -24.24 18.64 -3.13
N GLY A 362 -25.01 18.54 -4.22
CA GLY A 362 -24.49 18.70 -5.59
C GLY A 362 -24.02 17.41 -6.26
N PHE A 363 -24.11 16.26 -5.57
CA PHE A 363 -23.71 14.98 -6.12
C PHE A 363 -24.75 14.43 -7.12
N THR A 364 -24.29 13.79 -8.18
CA THR A 364 -25.09 12.92 -9.04
C THR A 364 -24.63 11.47 -8.85
N ALA A 365 -25.57 10.58 -8.53
CA ALA A 365 -25.31 9.17 -8.33
C ALA A 365 -25.43 8.39 -9.65
N TYR A 366 -24.53 7.46 -9.85
CA TYR A 366 -24.49 6.51 -10.96
C TYR A 366 -24.42 5.09 -10.41
N ASN A 367 -25.17 4.18 -11.01
CA ASN A 367 -25.02 2.74 -10.78
C ASN A 367 -23.87 2.23 -11.64
N VAL A 368 -23.00 1.40 -11.06
CA VAL A 368 -21.78 0.90 -11.70
C VAL A 368 -21.74 -0.62 -11.57
N GLN A 369 -21.49 -1.33 -12.68
CA GLN A 369 -21.39 -2.79 -12.69
C GLN A 369 -20.17 -3.25 -13.49
N GLY A 370 -19.32 -4.09 -12.87
CA GLY A 370 -18.20 -4.74 -13.54
C GLY A 370 -18.71 -5.87 -14.43
N LYS A 371 -18.23 -5.93 -15.68
CA LYS A 371 -18.67 -6.92 -16.69
C LYS A 371 -17.53 -7.78 -17.22
N LYS A 372 -16.32 -7.23 -17.34
CA LYS A 372 -15.15 -7.93 -17.87
C LYS A 372 -13.96 -7.77 -16.95
N TRP A 373 -13.30 -8.89 -16.64
CA TRP A 373 -12.15 -8.93 -15.74
C TRP A 373 -11.00 -8.11 -16.31
N GLY A 374 -10.31 -7.36 -15.46
CA GLY A 374 -9.11 -6.59 -15.81
C GLY A 374 -9.19 -5.13 -15.40
N SER A 375 -8.16 -4.38 -15.78
CA SER A 375 -8.16 -2.93 -15.61
C SER A 375 -9.19 -2.30 -16.57
N ALA A 376 -9.89 -1.28 -16.10
CA ALA A 376 -10.83 -0.50 -16.90
C ALA A 376 -10.78 0.96 -16.47
N ARG A 377 -11.07 1.89 -17.37
CA ARG A 377 -11.08 3.32 -17.13
C ARG A 377 -12.40 3.91 -17.60
N ALA A 378 -13.05 4.69 -16.74
CA ALA A 378 -14.15 5.56 -17.12
C ALA A 378 -13.59 6.95 -17.42
N ILE A 379 -13.85 7.47 -18.60
CA ILE A 379 -13.47 8.82 -19.04
C ILE A 379 -14.75 9.65 -19.07
N ILE A 380 -14.87 10.57 -18.11
CA ILE A 380 -15.99 11.47 -17.99
C ILE A 380 -15.62 12.76 -18.70
N THR A 381 -16.46 13.19 -19.64
CA THR A 381 -16.36 14.51 -20.28
C THR A 381 -17.50 15.37 -19.74
N TYR A 382 -17.16 16.53 -19.19
CA TYR A 382 -18.11 17.52 -18.70
C TYR A 382 -18.43 18.55 -19.80
N LYS A 383 -19.55 19.28 -19.66
CA LYS A 383 -20.03 20.24 -20.68
C LYS A 383 -19.11 21.41 -20.99
N ASP A 384 -18.20 21.75 -20.07
CA ASP A 384 -17.14 22.74 -20.29
C ASP A 384 -15.92 22.16 -21.05
N GLY A 385 -15.95 20.86 -21.37
CA GLY A 385 -14.88 20.15 -22.05
C GLY A 385 -13.86 19.52 -21.11
N LEU A 386 -13.97 19.73 -19.78
CA LEU A 386 -13.07 19.11 -18.80
C LEU A 386 -13.18 17.58 -18.87
N LYS A 387 -12.03 16.89 -18.85
CA LYS A 387 -11.98 15.44 -18.83
C LYS A 387 -11.43 14.88 -17.52
N GLN A 388 -12.20 13.99 -16.91
CA GLN A 388 -11.78 13.22 -15.75
C GLN A 388 -11.63 11.75 -16.11
N SER A 389 -10.52 11.13 -15.70
CA SER A 389 -10.40 9.67 -15.74
C SER A 389 -10.54 9.05 -14.36
N ILE A 390 -11.32 7.97 -14.27
CA ILE A 390 -11.46 7.14 -13.07
C ILE A 390 -10.99 5.73 -13.43
N ASN A 391 -9.98 5.25 -12.71
CA ASN A 391 -9.36 3.96 -12.98
C ASN A 391 -9.92 2.88 -12.05
N TYR A 392 -10.50 1.83 -12.62
CA TYR A 392 -11.07 0.67 -11.93
C TYR A 392 -10.27 -0.61 -12.20
N LYS A 393 -10.38 -1.56 -11.27
CA LYS A 393 -9.95 -2.95 -11.43
C LYS A 393 -11.17 -3.85 -11.28
N VAL A 394 -11.66 -4.41 -12.38
CA VAL A 394 -12.77 -5.36 -12.34
C VAL A 394 -12.25 -6.74 -11.98
N ILE A 395 -12.80 -7.32 -10.92
CA ILE A 395 -12.46 -8.66 -10.45
C ILE A 395 -13.70 -9.57 -10.50
N LYS A 396 -13.50 -10.90 -10.51
CA LYS A 396 -14.53 -11.91 -10.26
C LYS A 396 -15.17 -11.65 -8.90
N PRO A 397 -16.36 -12.19 -8.62
CA PRO A 397 -16.91 -12.20 -7.28
C PRO A 397 -15.86 -12.61 -6.24
N GLU A 398 -15.84 -11.97 -5.08
CA GLU A 398 -14.79 -12.18 -4.06
C GLU A 398 -14.62 -13.67 -3.71
N SER A 399 -15.73 -14.42 -3.61
CA SER A 399 -15.70 -15.86 -3.35
C SER A 399 -15.04 -16.68 -4.45
N GLU A 400 -15.17 -16.27 -5.71
CA GLU A 400 -14.53 -16.95 -6.85
C GLU A 400 -13.03 -16.64 -6.88
N VAL A 401 -12.63 -15.38 -6.63
CA VAL A 401 -11.20 -15.02 -6.51
C VAL A 401 -10.51 -15.84 -5.43
N VAL A 402 -11.16 -16.03 -4.28
CA VAL A 402 -10.64 -16.82 -3.17
C VAL A 402 -10.59 -18.32 -3.49
N ASP A 403 -11.55 -18.85 -4.26
CA ASP A 403 -11.51 -20.23 -4.77
C ASP A 403 -10.36 -20.44 -5.76
N ASP A 404 -10.20 -19.53 -6.72
CA ASP A 404 -9.10 -19.59 -7.68
C ASP A 404 -7.75 -19.53 -6.96
N PHE A 405 -7.61 -18.63 -5.97
CA PHE A 405 -6.41 -18.52 -5.14
C PHE A 405 -6.10 -19.83 -4.38
N GLY A 406 -7.09 -20.41 -3.71
CA GLY A 406 -6.95 -21.70 -3.03
C GLY A 406 -6.53 -22.81 -4.00
N ASN A 407 -7.18 -22.89 -5.15
CA ASN A 407 -6.84 -23.87 -6.18
C ASN A 407 -5.42 -23.68 -6.73
N PHE A 408 -4.99 -22.45 -7.01
CA PHE A 408 -3.63 -22.17 -7.48
C PHE A 408 -2.58 -22.60 -6.46
N LEU A 409 -2.77 -22.23 -5.19
CA LEU A 409 -1.88 -22.60 -4.09
C LEU A 409 -1.79 -24.13 -3.94
N MET A 410 -2.91 -24.83 -4.03
CA MET A 410 -2.99 -26.27 -3.77
C MET A 410 -2.66 -27.14 -4.99
N THR A 411 -2.45 -26.53 -6.16
CA THR A 411 -2.11 -27.25 -7.40
C THR A 411 -0.77 -26.81 -7.99
N GLN A 412 -0.57 -25.52 -8.20
CA GLN A 412 0.65 -24.97 -8.81
C GLN A 412 1.77 -24.80 -7.79
N GLN A 413 1.43 -24.40 -6.56
CA GLN A 413 2.43 -24.12 -5.51
C GLN A 413 2.62 -25.27 -4.52
N TRP A 414 1.75 -26.29 -4.55
CA TRP A 414 1.88 -27.48 -3.72
C TRP A 414 3.09 -28.33 -4.14
N PHE A 415 4.10 -28.36 -3.28
CA PHE A 415 5.33 -29.12 -3.45
C PHE A 415 5.25 -30.45 -2.70
N ASP A 416 5.09 -31.53 -3.48
CA ASP A 416 4.95 -32.91 -2.99
C ASP A 416 6.04 -33.82 -3.59
N GLN A 417 7.22 -33.24 -3.86
CA GLN A 417 8.37 -33.99 -4.35
C GLN A 417 9.30 -34.36 -3.19
N PRO A 418 10.02 -35.49 -3.25
CA PRO A 418 11.01 -35.83 -2.24
C PRO A 418 12.08 -34.73 -2.13
N ASP A 419 12.25 -34.19 -0.93
CA ASP A 419 13.29 -33.21 -0.63
C ASP A 419 13.98 -33.59 0.68
N THR A 420 14.83 -34.61 0.63
CA THR A 420 15.53 -35.14 1.80
C THR A 420 16.62 -34.20 2.33
N LEU A 421 17.02 -33.21 1.55
CA LEU A 421 18.07 -32.25 1.93
C LEU A 421 17.50 -31.15 2.82
N PHE A 422 16.37 -30.58 2.42
CA PHE A 422 15.77 -29.45 3.14
C PHE A 422 14.49 -29.84 3.89
N GLY A 423 13.81 -30.93 3.52
CA GLY A 423 12.61 -31.39 4.24
C GLY A 423 11.35 -30.57 3.92
N ARG A 424 11.24 -30.06 2.70
CA ARG A 424 10.11 -29.20 2.27
C ARG A 424 8.94 -29.95 1.67
N THR A 425 9.01 -31.27 1.52
CA THR A 425 7.89 -32.09 0.99
C THR A 425 6.60 -31.82 1.77
N ASN A 426 5.45 -31.80 1.07
CA ASN A 426 4.12 -31.46 1.59
C ASN A 426 3.98 -29.99 2.01
N SER A 427 4.43 -29.04 1.20
CA SER A 427 4.30 -27.60 1.51
C SER A 427 3.78 -26.80 0.33
N VAL A 428 3.33 -25.56 0.60
CA VAL A 428 3.04 -24.56 -0.44
C VAL A 428 4.25 -23.65 -0.55
N ILE A 429 5.03 -23.76 -1.63
CA ILE A 429 6.28 -23.02 -1.82
C ILE A 429 6.09 -21.79 -2.70
N SER A 430 7.05 -20.87 -2.65
CA SER A 430 7.09 -19.70 -3.54
C SER A 430 7.05 -20.07 -5.02
N TYR A 431 6.57 -19.15 -5.85
CA TYR A 431 6.32 -19.42 -7.27
C TYR A 431 6.75 -18.25 -8.15
N ASP A 432 7.28 -18.57 -9.33
CA ASP A 432 7.57 -17.65 -10.42
C ASP A 432 6.51 -17.80 -11.51
N TYR A 433 5.61 -16.83 -11.56
CA TYR A 433 4.47 -16.79 -12.47
C TYR A 433 4.85 -16.47 -13.92
N GLU A 434 6.03 -15.90 -14.17
CA GLU A 434 6.50 -15.66 -15.54
C GLU A 434 6.92 -16.97 -16.18
N THR A 435 7.72 -17.76 -15.45
CA THR A 435 8.26 -19.04 -15.95
C THR A 435 7.36 -20.23 -15.64
N LYS A 436 6.27 -20.00 -14.89
CA LYS A 436 5.30 -21.01 -14.43
C LYS A 436 5.97 -22.13 -13.65
N LYS A 437 6.81 -21.76 -12.69
CA LYS A 437 7.62 -22.71 -11.91
C LYS A 437 7.59 -22.42 -10.42
N GLN A 438 7.57 -23.50 -9.67
CA GLN A 438 7.90 -23.52 -8.26
C GLN A 438 9.35 -23.07 -8.03
N LEU A 439 9.55 -22.14 -7.09
CA LEU A 439 10.86 -21.61 -6.71
C LEU A 439 11.48 -22.50 -5.62
N THR A 440 12.27 -23.48 -6.06
CA THR A 440 12.96 -24.42 -5.15
C THR A 440 14.34 -23.93 -4.72
N GLN A 441 14.87 -22.87 -5.36
CA GLN A 441 16.13 -22.20 -5.05
C GLN A 441 16.02 -20.70 -5.40
N ASP A 442 16.66 -19.83 -4.61
CA ASP A 442 16.82 -18.39 -4.84
C ASP A 442 18.12 -17.95 -4.12
N SER A 443 18.72 -16.83 -4.55
CA SER A 443 19.91 -16.28 -3.89
C SER A 443 19.62 -15.78 -2.46
N ARG A 444 18.35 -15.48 -2.17
CA ARG A 444 17.81 -15.16 -0.86
C ARG A 444 17.29 -16.42 -0.21
N ALA A 445 17.92 -16.85 0.88
CA ALA A 445 17.66 -18.15 1.49
C ALA A 445 16.18 -18.37 1.84
N TRP A 446 15.50 -17.30 2.29
CA TRP A 446 14.12 -17.36 2.73
C TRP A 446 13.09 -17.59 1.62
N VAL A 447 13.29 -17.07 0.41
CA VAL A 447 12.30 -17.18 -0.69
C VAL A 447 12.01 -18.64 -1.02
N ALA A 448 13.04 -19.49 -1.01
CA ALA A 448 12.90 -20.95 -1.18
C ALA A 448 12.76 -21.71 0.15
N GLY A 449 12.70 -20.98 1.26
CA GLY A 449 12.94 -21.46 2.61
C GLY A 449 11.72 -21.71 3.48
N LEU A 450 10.50 -21.46 2.98
CA LEU A 450 9.23 -21.62 3.71
C LEU A 450 9.11 -20.78 4.99
N SER A 451 9.97 -19.79 5.20
CA SER A 451 9.95 -18.92 6.37
C SER A 451 10.49 -17.55 5.96
N ASP A 452 10.45 -16.59 6.88
CA ASP A 452 10.48 -15.15 6.53
C ASP A 452 9.25 -14.79 5.66
N GLU A 453 8.83 -13.53 5.58
CA GLU A 453 7.60 -13.17 4.88
C GLU A 453 7.65 -13.57 3.40
N GLY A 454 8.80 -13.39 2.75
CA GLY A 454 9.00 -13.73 1.34
C GLY A 454 8.97 -15.24 1.03
N GLY A 455 9.16 -16.11 2.03
CA GLY A 455 9.04 -17.56 1.92
C GLY A 455 7.75 -18.12 2.51
N ALA A 456 7.20 -17.43 3.51
CA ALA A 456 5.99 -17.82 4.22
C ALA A 456 4.70 -17.40 3.51
N GLY A 457 4.76 -16.36 2.67
CA GLY A 457 3.58 -15.76 2.05
C GLY A 457 2.67 -16.77 1.35
N SER A 458 3.23 -17.76 0.65
CA SER A 458 2.41 -18.74 -0.07
C SER A 458 1.63 -19.67 0.87
N TRP A 459 2.29 -20.31 1.85
CA TRP A 459 1.58 -21.22 2.75
C TRP A 459 0.73 -20.49 3.79
N LEU A 460 1.10 -19.26 4.18
CA LEU A 460 0.27 -18.43 5.04
C LEU A 460 -1.04 -18.09 4.33
N GLY A 461 -0.98 -17.64 3.06
CA GLY A 461 -2.17 -17.39 2.25
C GLY A 461 -3.06 -18.64 2.12
N ALA A 462 -2.44 -19.80 1.93
CA ALA A 462 -3.13 -21.09 1.85
C ALA A 462 -3.90 -21.47 3.13
N ILE A 463 -3.31 -21.21 4.30
CA ILE A 463 -3.99 -21.42 5.58
C ILE A 463 -5.08 -20.36 5.79
N MET A 464 -4.76 -19.08 5.61
CA MET A 464 -5.70 -17.98 5.86
C MET A 464 -6.94 -18.04 4.96
N LYS A 465 -6.81 -18.56 3.73
CA LYS A 465 -7.96 -18.85 2.85
C LYS A 465 -8.99 -19.76 3.52
N GLN A 466 -8.55 -20.74 4.30
CA GLN A 466 -9.45 -21.69 4.97
C GLN A 466 -10.27 -21.03 6.07
N LEU A 467 -9.81 -19.92 6.66
CA LEU A 467 -10.55 -19.19 7.69
C LEU A 467 -11.88 -18.65 7.17
N ILE A 468 -11.91 -18.21 5.91
CA ILE A 468 -13.08 -17.57 5.29
C ILE A 468 -13.83 -18.49 4.32
N GLN A 469 -13.13 -19.40 3.65
CA GLN A 469 -13.70 -20.29 2.64
C GLN A 469 -13.05 -21.68 2.70
N PRO A 470 -13.36 -22.47 3.75
CA PRO A 470 -12.73 -23.76 3.98
C PRO A 470 -13.09 -24.80 2.90
N GLU A 471 -12.11 -25.59 2.49
CA GLU A 471 -12.27 -26.74 1.60
C GLU A 471 -11.57 -27.98 2.20
N LYS A 472 -12.25 -29.14 2.24
CA LYS A 472 -11.78 -30.31 3.02
C LYS A 472 -10.53 -30.97 2.42
N GLU A 473 -10.43 -31.11 1.11
CA GLU A 473 -9.27 -31.69 0.43
C GLU A 473 -8.05 -30.77 0.50
N GLU A 474 -8.23 -29.45 0.42
CA GLU A 474 -7.18 -28.47 0.68
C GLU A 474 -6.69 -28.57 2.13
N ILE A 475 -7.62 -28.58 3.10
CA ILE A 475 -7.31 -28.72 4.54
C ILE A 475 -6.56 -30.03 4.81
N LYS A 476 -6.91 -31.14 4.13
CA LYS A 476 -6.19 -32.41 4.29
C LYS A 476 -4.72 -32.31 3.87
N LYS A 477 -4.40 -31.53 2.82
CA LYS A 477 -3.01 -31.23 2.46
C LYS A 477 -2.33 -30.36 3.52
N LEU A 478 -3.02 -29.32 3.99
CA LEU A 478 -2.50 -28.43 5.04
C LEU A 478 -2.27 -29.16 6.38
N GLN A 479 -3.08 -30.16 6.72
CA GLN A 479 -2.83 -31.03 7.88
C GLN A 479 -1.49 -31.77 7.74
N LYS A 480 -1.18 -32.31 6.55
CA LYS A 480 0.13 -32.93 6.28
C LYS A 480 1.26 -31.92 6.37
N PHE A 481 1.10 -30.73 5.78
CA PHE A 481 2.08 -29.65 5.89
C PHE A 481 2.40 -29.33 7.34
N ILE A 482 1.37 -29.23 8.19
CA ILE A 482 1.56 -28.95 9.62
C ILE A 482 2.34 -30.06 10.30
N ASP A 483 1.97 -31.32 10.07
CA ASP A 483 2.54 -32.47 10.77
C ASP A 483 3.95 -32.84 10.31
N GLU A 484 4.26 -32.62 9.03
CA GLU A 484 5.48 -33.13 8.40
C GLU A 484 6.50 -32.04 8.07
N THR A 485 6.06 -30.79 7.87
CA THR A 485 6.94 -29.68 7.44
C THR A 485 7.00 -28.54 8.45
N MET A 486 5.86 -28.11 8.99
CA MET A 486 5.82 -26.96 9.89
C MET A 486 6.28 -27.35 11.29
N TRP A 487 5.63 -28.34 11.92
CA TRP A 487 5.95 -28.79 13.28
C TRP A 487 7.14 -29.76 13.28
N GLY A 488 8.32 -29.27 13.70
CA GLY A 488 9.60 -29.98 13.67
C GLY A 488 10.52 -29.54 12.52
N GLY A 489 9.96 -28.96 11.45
CA GLY A 489 10.70 -28.36 10.35
C GLY A 489 10.84 -26.85 10.51
N ILE A 490 9.81 -26.07 10.14
CA ILE A 490 9.79 -24.59 10.23
C ILE A 490 9.87 -24.14 11.69
N GLN A 491 9.07 -24.77 12.55
CA GLN A 491 8.98 -24.53 13.97
C GLN A 491 9.64 -25.68 14.73
N TYR A 492 10.47 -25.37 15.73
CA TYR A 492 11.05 -26.39 16.60
C TYR A 492 9.97 -27.08 17.45
N SER A 493 9.91 -28.42 17.42
CA SER A 493 8.92 -29.21 18.17
C SER A 493 9.45 -29.77 19.50
N GLU A 494 10.76 -29.71 19.73
CA GLU A 494 11.43 -30.25 20.92
C GLU A 494 12.70 -29.46 21.28
N GLY A 495 13.31 -29.80 22.41
CA GLY A 495 14.54 -29.16 22.91
C GLY A 495 14.35 -27.75 23.47
N GLU A 496 15.45 -27.05 23.71
CA GLU A 496 15.47 -25.70 24.32
C GLU A 496 14.83 -24.62 23.44
N LEU A 497 14.86 -24.84 22.12
CA LEU A 497 14.31 -23.95 21.11
C LEU A 497 12.84 -24.27 20.78
N LYS A 498 12.19 -25.24 21.44
CA LYS A 498 10.79 -25.61 21.18
C LYS A 498 9.90 -24.37 21.09
N TYR A 499 9.03 -24.38 20.09
CA TYR A 499 8.15 -23.30 19.61
C TYR A 499 8.82 -22.16 18.84
N GLY A 500 10.15 -22.08 18.84
CA GLY A 500 10.90 -21.13 18.03
C GLY A 500 10.71 -21.37 16.53
N VAL A 501 10.72 -20.30 15.75
CA VAL A 501 10.50 -20.35 14.29
C VAL A 501 11.79 -20.00 13.57
N LYS A 502 12.28 -20.91 12.71
CA LYS A 502 13.53 -20.73 11.95
C LYS A 502 13.42 -19.56 10.96
N LYS A 503 14.54 -18.94 10.63
CA LYS A 503 14.65 -17.94 9.55
C LYS A 503 14.41 -18.54 8.16
N SER A 504 14.86 -19.78 7.94
CA SER A 504 14.67 -20.49 6.68
C SER A 504 14.92 -21.99 6.87
N ILE A 505 14.25 -22.82 6.07
CA ILE A 505 14.59 -24.24 5.91
C ILE A 505 15.65 -24.45 4.81
N PHE A 506 15.68 -23.57 3.80
CA PHE A 506 16.69 -23.58 2.74
C PHE A 506 17.92 -22.78 3.16
N TYR A 507 19.11 -23.24 2.80
CA TYR A 507 20.38 -22.60 3.15
C TYR A 507 21.46 -22.94 2.14
N TYR A 508 22.55 -22.16 2.12
CA TYR A 508 23.69 -22.31 1.21
C TYR A 508 24.96 -22.72 1.97
N GLU A 509 25.35 -23.99 1.83
CA GLU A 509 26.62 -24.55 2.32
C GLU A 509 27.22 -25.50 1.26
N PRO A 510 27.76 -24.98 0.14
CA PRO A 510 28.18 -25.80 -1.01
C PRO A 510 29.24 -26.84 -0.67
N GLU A 511 30.15 -26.54 0.28
CA GLU A 511 31.23 -27.45 0.68
C GLU A 511 30.74 -28.64 1.54
N LYS A 512 29.55 -28.54 2.14
CA LYS A 512 28.98 -29.57 3.02
C LYS A 512 27.81 -30.33 2.37
N MET A 513 27.37 -29.90 1.20
CA MET A 513 26.25 -30.49 0.47
C MET A 513 26.74 -31.38 -0.67
N PRO A 514 25.91 -32.35 -1.11
CA PRO A 514 26.21 -33.11 -2.32
C PRO A 514 26.46 -32.21 -3.53
N GLU A 515 27.41 -32.61 -4.39
CA GLU A 515 27.67 -31.93 -5.66
C GLU A 515 26.39 -31.83 -6.50
N GLY A 516 26.14 -30.67 -7.10
CA GLY A 516 24.92 -30.41 -7.89
C GLY A 516 23.69 -29.97 -7.08
N THR A 517 23.80 -29.79 -5.76
CA THR A 517 22.68 -29.31 -4.92
C THR A 517 22.22 -27.89 -5.32
N TYR A 518 23.16 -26.99 -5.57
CA TYR A 518 22.87 -25.58 -5.88
C TYR A 518 23.08 -25.30 -7.37
N SER A 519 22.16 -24.55 -7.98
CA SER A 519 22.29 -24.11 -9.37
C SER A 519 23.45 -23.13 -9.54
N ASP A 520 24.27 -23.36 -10.56
CA ASP A 520 25.35 -22.46 -10.98
C ASP A 520 24.86 -21.17 -11.66
N THR A 521 23.57 -21.12 -12.02
CA THR A 521 22.94 -19.94 -12.63
C THR A 521 22.48 -18.90 -11.61
N ILE A 522 22.49 -19.24 -10.30
CA ILE A 522 22.06 -18.35 -9.22
C ILE A 522 23.31 -17.77 -8.54
N ASN A 523 23.32 -16.44 -8.37
CA ASN A 523 24.39 -15.78 -7.61
C ASN A 523 24.17 -15.93 -6.10
N TYR A 524 24.89 -16.85 -5.48
CA TYR A 524 24.90 -17.04 -4.02
C TYR A 524 25.96 -16.21 -3.28
N ASN A 525 26.77 -15.40 -3.98
CA ASN A 525 27.73 -14.50 -3.34
C ASN A 525 27.03 -13.21 -2.89
N THR A 526 26.06 -13.36 -1.99
CA THR A 526 25.26 -12.27 -1.43
C THR A 526 25.13 -12.46 0.08
N TRP A 527 24.83 -11.39 0.81
CA TRP A 527 24.57 -11.46 2.25
C TRP A 527 23.32 -12.29 2.59
N ALA A 528 22.41 -12.47 1.63
CA ALA A 528 21.13 -13.16 1.77
C ALA A 528 21.23 -14.69 1.62
N ALA A 529 22.38 -15.20 1.16
CA ALA A 529 22.66 -16.63 1.06
C ALA A 529 23.16 -17.18 2.40
N TRP A 530 22.23 -17.42 3.33
CA TRP A 530 22.57 -17.87 4.69
C TRP A 530 23.04 -19.32 4.73
N ASN A 531 24.03 -19.60 5.59
CA ASN A 531 24.40 -20.98 5.91
C ASN A 531 23.39 -21.63 6.87
N LYS A 532 23.54 -22.93 7.16
CA LYS A 532 22.60 -23.67 8.01
C LYS A 532 22.37 -23.01 9.37
N LYS A 533 23.44 -22.55 10.02
CA LYS A 533 23.34 -21.88 11.33
C LYS A 533 22.49 -20.61 11.25
N GLY A 534 22.67 -19.79 10.21
CA GLY A 534 21.88 -18.58 10.00
C GLY A 534 20.42 -18.88 9.64
N ALA A 535 20.17 -19.91 8.85
CA ALA A 535 18.83 -20.33 8.48
C ALA A 535 18.05 -20.94 9.66
N ASP A 536 18.70 -21.77 10.49
CA ASP A 536 18.11 -22.41 11.67
C ASP A 536 17.88 -21.44 12.86
N ASP A 537 18.43 -20.23 12.81
CA ASP A 537 18.33 -19.25 13.90
C ASP A 537 16.88 -18.79 14.13
N PRO A 538 16.32 -18.96 15.36
CA PRO A 538 14.96 -18.54 15.67
C PRO A 538 14.83 -17.05 16.06
N GLY A 539 15.90 -16.26 15.93
CA GLY A 539 16.00 -14.89 16.43
C GLY A 539 15.24 -13.80 15.65
N ARG A 540 14.41 -14.15 14.66
CA ARG A 540 13.59 -13.19 13.89
C ARG A 540 12.12 -13.29 14.32
N SER A 541 11.66 -12.32 15.12
CA SER A 541 10.30 -12.35 15.69
C SER A 541 9.19 -12.25 14.65
N TYR A 542 9.46 -11.59 13.51
CA TYR A 542 8.51 -11.46 12.39
C TYR A 542 8.02 -12.79 11.82
N ASN A 543 8.75 -13.89 12.06
CA ASN A 543 8.37 -15.21 11.57
C ASN A 543 7.32 -15.90 12.46
N TYR A 544 7.15 -15.46 13.70
CA TYR A 544 6.27 -16.11 14.68
C TYR A 544 4.77 -15.89 14.41
N PRO A 545 4.32 -14.68 14.02
CA PRO A 545 2.93 -14.46 13.61
C PRO A 545 2.43 -15.42 12.53
N HIS A 546 3.23 -15.71 11.49
CA HIS A 546 2.84 -16.62 10.42
C HIS A 546 2.42 -18.01 10.96
N VAL A 547 3.25 -18.58 11.84
CA VAL A 547 3.03 -19.91 12.43
C VAL A 547 1.92 -19.87 13.49
N ALA A 548 1.84 -18.79 14.27
CA ALA A 548 0.76 -18.59 15.23
C ALA A 548 -0.60 -18.49 14.52
N ALA A 549 -0.69 -17.78 13.39
CA ALA A 549 -1.85 -17.71 12.53
C ALA A 549 -2.22 -19.07 11.96
N ALA A 550 -1.23 -19.87 11.53
CA ALA A 550 -1.50 -21.21 11.03
C ALA A 550 -2.17 -22.10 12.07
N HIS A 551 -1.61 -22.16 13.27
CA HIS A 551 -2.21 -22.91 14.39
C HIS A 551 -3.58 -22.35 14.78
N TRP A 552 -3.73 -21.03 14.85
CA TRP A 552 -4.99 -20.38 15.22
C TRP A 552 -6.13 -20.69 14.23
N VAL A 553 -5.88 -20.59 12.92
CA VAL A 553 -6.90 -20.94 11.91
C VAL A 553 -7.33 -22.40 12.06
N MET A 554 -6.39 -23.32 12.24
CA MET A 554 -6.70 -24.74 12.41
C MET A 554 -7.46 -25.02 13.71
N TYR A 555 -7.18 -24.28 14.80
CA TYR A 555 -8.01 -24.28 15.99
C TYR A 555 -9.46 -23.89 15.66
N ARG A 556 -9.67 -22.75 15.00
CA ARG A 556 -11.01 -22.24 14.67
C ARG A 556 -11.79 -23.27 13.84
N LEU A 557 -11.15 -23.86 12.83
CA LEU A 557 -11.76 -24.88 11.97
C LEU A 557 -12.08 -26.18 12.73
N ALA A 558 -11.15 -26.69 13.54
CA ALA A 558 -11.36 -27.88 14.37
C ALA A 558 -12.42 -27.66 15.46
N ARG A 559 -12.56 -26.42 15.93
CA ARG A 559 -13.42 -26.07 17.05
C ARG A 559 -14.88 -25.92 16.68
N TYR A 560 -15.11 -25.20 15.58
CA TYR A 560 -16.45 -24.80 15.19
C TYR A 560 -17.06 -25.72 14.12
N GLN A 561 -16.23 -26.43 13.33
CA GLN A 561 -16.68 -27.32 12.26
C GLN A 561 -16.54 -28.80 12.60
N LYS A 562 -17.49 -29.61 12.13
CA LYS A 562 -17.56 -31.05 12.41
C LYS A 562 -16.68 -31.83 11.44
N ASN A 563 -15.64 -32.49 11.95
CA ASN A 563 -14.75 -33.39 11.19
C ASN A 563 -14.08 -32.72 9.98
N LEU A 564 -13.97 -31.39 9.97
CA LEU A 564 -13.28 -30.65 8.92
C LEU A 564 -11.75 -30.75 9.12
N VAL A 565 -11.31 -30.55 10.36
CA VAL A 565 -9.94 -30.84 10.82
C VAL A 565 -9.96 -32.07 11.71
N ASP A 566 -9.09 -33.05 11.45
CA ASP A 566 -9.13 -34.36 12.11
C ASP A 566 -7.78 -35.01 12.43
N ASN A 567 -6.64 -34.38 12.10
CA ASN A 567 -5.31 -34.89 12.50
C ASN A 567 -4.97 -34.58 13.97
N HIS A 568 -5.35 -33.40 14.48
CA HIS A 568 -5.23 -33.04 15.90
C HIS A 568 -6.53 -32.45 16.46
N ASN A 569 -6.67 -32.50 17.78
CA ASN A 569 -7.79 -31.85 18.44
C ASN A 569 -7.62 -30.32 18.46
N TRP A 570 -8.73 -29.57 18.59
CA TRP A 570 -8.71 -28.10 18.60
C TRP A 570 -7.81 -27.50 19.70
N LYS A 571 -7.71 -28.18 20.85
CA LYS A 571 -6.95 -27.69 22.00
C LYS A 571 -5.45 -27.70 21.73
N TRP A 572 -4.95 -28.74 21.05
CA TRP A 572 -3.56 -28.82 20.60
C TRP A 572 -3.17 -27.62 19.72
N TYR A 573 -4.04 -27.26 18.78
CA TYR A 573 -3.83 -26.11 17.90
C TYR A 573 -3.81 -24.79 18.68
N LEU A 574 -4.78 -24.56 19.58
CA LEU A 574 -4.82 -23.31 20.35
C LEU A 574 -3.64 -23.17 21.31
N GLU A 575 -3.22 -24.27 21.95
CA GLU A 575 -2.04 -24.29 22.82
C GLU A 575 -0.75 -24.02 22.03
N ASN A 576 -0.59 -24.56 20.83
CA ASN A 576 0.57 -24.26 19.98
C ASN A 576 0.55 -22.82 19.47
N ALA A 577 -0.61 -22.27 19.11
CA ALA A 577 -0.73 -20.86 18.73
C ALA A 577 -0.25 -19.94 19.87
N TYR A 578 -0.72 -20.20 21.09
CA TYR A 578 -0.26 -19.53 22.31
C TYR A 578 1.25 -19.69 22.53
N HIS A 579 1.76 -20.93 22.53
CA HIS A 579 3.16 -21.19 22.82
C HIS A 579 4.11 -20.57 21.80
N THR A 580 3.68 -20.49 20.53
CA THR A 580 4.40 -19.77 19.47
C THR A 580 4.48 -18.29 19.81
N ALA A 581 3.35 -17.66 20.14
CA ALA A 581 3.27 -16.24 20.48
C ALA A 581 4.20 -15.86 21.66
N VAL A 582 4.20 -16.63 22.74
CA VAL A 582 5.04 -16.33 23.92
C VAL A 582 6.51 -16.72 23.72
N ALA A 583 6.81 -17.72 22.88
CA ALA A 583 8.19 -18.12 22.59
C ALA A 583 8.96 -17.03 21.83
N MET A 584 8.26 -16.21 21.05
CA MET A 584 8.83 -15.06 20.33
C MET A 584 9.63 -14.14 21.25
N ASN A 585 9.07 -13.72 22.39
CA ASN A 585 9.73 -12.82 23.34
C ASN A 585 11.00 -13.45 23.95
N ARG A 586 10.98 -14.76 24.17
CA ARG A 586 12.10 -15.50 24.78
C ARG A 586 13.24 -15.77 23.80
N LEU A 587 12.90 -16.14 22.56
CA LEU A 587 13.84 -16.63 21.56
C LEU A 587 14.26 -15.59 20.52
N ALA A 588 13.46 -14.54 20.32
CA ALA A 588 13.70 -13.46 19.37
C ALA A 588 13.53 -12.04 19.98
N PRO A 589 14.13 -11.73 21.13
CA PRO A 589 13.84 -10.51 21.89
C PRO A 589 14.16 -9.21 21.15
N HIS A 590 15.12 -9.22 20.21
CA HIS A 590 15.58 -8.01 19.54
C HIS A 590 14.50 -7.33 18.72
N TYR A 591 13.78 -8.09 17.88
CA TYR A 591 12.70 -7.53 17.06
C TYR A 591 11.34 -7.62 17.76
N ALA A 592 11.18 -8.51 18.75
CA ALA A 592 9.94 -8.66 19.50
C ALA A 592 9.53 -7.40 20.27
N GLN A 593 10.46 -6.48 20.54
CA GLN A 593 10.14 -5.20 21.18
C GLN A 593 9.30 -4.27 20.27
N TYR A 594 9.28 -4.49 18.96
CA TYR A 594 8.51 -3.71 17.99
C TYR A 594 7.18 -4.40 17.66
N GLY A 595 6.27 -3.70 16.97
CA GLY A 595 5.10 -4.33 16.36
C GLY A 595 5.52 -5.35 15.30
N GLN A 596 4.79 -6.46 15.19
CA GLN A 596 5.00 -7.53 14.22
C GLN A 596 3.95 -7.47 13.12
N MET A 597 4.35 -7.79 11.88
CA MET A 597 3.40 -8.05 10.80
C MET A 597 2.50 -9.24 11.16
N GLU A 598 1.20 -9.11 10.91
CA GLU A 598 0.14 -10.02 11.34
C GLU A 598 0.00 -10.20 12.86
N GLY A 599 0.68 -9.36 13.66
CA GLY A 599 0.70 -9.49 15.13
C GLY A 599 -0.68 -9.33 15.77
N THR A 600 -1.67 -8.80 15.02
CA THR A 600 -3.11 -8.87 15.37
C THR A 600 -3.56 -10.29 15.76
N VAL A 601 -2.95 -11.33 15.20
CA VAL A 601 -3.28 -12.73 15.53
C VAL A 601 -3.09 -13.04 17.01
N PHE A 602 -2.12 -12.42 17.68
CA PHE A 602 -1.88 -12.67 19.10
C PHE A 602 -3.05 -12.22 19.98
N LEU A 603 -3.70 -11.10 19.62
CA LEU A 603 -4.91 -10.65 20.30
C LEU A 603 -6.09 -11.57 20.01
N MET A 604 -6.19 -12.14 18.80
CA MET A 604 -7.24 -13.12 18.48
C MET A 604 -7.06 -14.41 19.28
N ILE A 605 -5.82 -14.89 19.40
CA ILE A 605 -5.47 -16.04 20.25
C ILE A 605 -5.83 -15.75 21.71
N LEU A 606 -5.50 -14.57 22.24
CA LEU A 606 -5.87 -14.18 23.61
C LEU A 606 -7.39 -14.27 23.83
N LYS A 607 -8.19 -13.70 22.92
CA LYS A 607 -9.66 -13.73 23.01
C LYS A 607 -10.20 -15.17 23.01
N ASP A 608 -9.71 -16.02 22.10
CA ASP A 608 -10.15 -17.42 22.05
C ASP A 608 -9.69 -18.23 23.29
N LEU A 609 -8.50 -17.95 23.86
CA LEU A 609 -8.07 -18.55 25.13
C LEU A 609 -9.01 -18.19 26.29
N GLN A 610 -9.42 -16.92 26.38
CA GLN A 610 -10.38 -16.45 27.37
C GLN A 610 -11.74 -17.14 27.19
N GLU A 611 -12.23 -17.24 25.94
CA GLU A 611 -13.51 -17.86 25.61
C GLU A 611 -13.57 -19.37 25.88
N GLU A 612 -12.46 -20.10 25.67
CA GLU A 612 -12.35 -21.52 26.02
C GLU A 612 -12.09 -21.75 27.52
N GLY A 613 -11.89 -20.69 28.31
CA GLY A 613 -11.61 -20.79 29.75
C GLY A 613 -10.19 -21.27 30.08
N LEU A 614 -9.23 -21.12 29.15
CA LEU A 614 -7.81 -21.44 29.36
C LEU A 614 -7.11 -20.26 30.07
N THR A 615 -7.57 -19.94 31.27
CA THR A 615 -7.26 -18.68 31.97
C THR A 615 -5.79 -18.47 32.28
N ASP A 616 -5.03 -19.55 32.55
CA ASP A 616 -3.59 -19.43 32.83
C ASP A 616 -2.80 -19.01 31.59
N LEU A 617 -3.10 -19.62 30.44
CA LEU A 617 -2.46 -19.27 29.17
C LEU A 617 -2.87 -17.86 28.71
N ALA A 618 -4.16 -17.52 28.86
CA ALA A 618 -4.67 -16.18 28.54
C ALA A 618 -3.95 -15.10 29.35
N ARG A 619 -3.87 -15.27 30.68
CA ARG A 619 -3.21 -14.34 31.59
C ARG A 619 -1.72 -14.18 31.27
N ASP A 620 -1.04 -15.27 30.93
CA ASP A 620 0.38 -15.22 30.58
C ASP A 620 0.61 -14.47 29.26
N LEU A 621 -0.14 -14.80 28.20
CA LEU A 621 -0.03 -14.10 26.92
C LEU A 621 -0.36 -12.61 27.06
N GLU A 622 -1.44 -12.28 27.76
CA GLU A 622 -1.82 -10.89 28.01
C GLU A 622 -0.73 -10.13 28.76
N ALA A 623 -0.11 -10.74 29.78
CA ALA A 623 0.99 -10.12 30.51
C ALA A 623 2.25 -9.91 29.65
N GLU A 624 2.58 -10.86 28.77
CA GLU A 624 3.68 -10.74 27.83
C GLU A 624 3.45 -9.64 26.79
N MET A 625 2.24 -9.54 26.24
CA MET A 625 1.89 -8.50 25.27
C MET A 625 1.77 -7.13 25.95
N LYS A 626 1.30 -7.07 27.19
CA LYS A 626 1.27 -5.84 27.99
C LYS A 626 2.66 -5.22 28.18
N LYS A 627 3.69 -6.04 28.41
CA LYS A 627 5.08 -5.55 28.51
C LYS A 627 5.53 -4.84 27.24
N ARG A 628 5.17 -5.38 26.06
CA ARG A 628 5.49 -4.77 24.76
C ARG A 628 4.70 -3.48 24.56
N ALA A 629 3.38 -3.51 24.83
CA ALA A 629 2.52 -2.34 24.73
C ALA A 629 2.94 -1.19 25.67
N ASP A 630 3.46 -1.50 26.86
CA ASP A 630 4.00 -0.50 27.79
C ASP A 630 5.23 0.22 27.24
N VAL A 631 6.08 -0.49 26.51
CA VAL A 631 7.20 0.12 25.77
C VAL A 631 6.66 1.01 24.66
N TRP A 632 5.73 0.52 23.84
CA TRP A 632 5.14 1.31 22.74
C TRP A 632 4.46 2.59 23.21
N LYS A 633 3.74 2.53 24.33
CA LYS A 633 3.12 3.70 24.95
C LYS A 633 4.13 4.79 25.31
N SER A 634 5.36 4.42 25.65
CA SER A 634 6.41 5.36 26.04
C SER A 634 7.13 6.03 24.88
N LEU A 635 6.98 5.51 23.65
CA LEU A 635 7.59 6.05 22.44
C LEU A 635 6.64 7.03 21.75
N ASN A 636 7.16 8.03 21.03
CA ASN A 636 6.32 8.91 20.20
C ASN A 636 5.76 8.14 19.01
N TYR A 637 6.62 7.43 18.26
CA TYR A 637 6.22 6.54 17.16
C TYR A 637 6.77 5.12 17.39
N PRO A 638 5.95 4.16 17.86
CA PRO A 638 6.42 2.82 18.27
C PRO A 638 6.57 1.83 17.10
N PHE A 639 6.81 2.33 15.88
CA PHE A 639 6.80 1.50 14.67
C PHE A 639 8.20 1.13 14.20
N GLY A 640 9.23 1.88 14.60
CA GLY A 640 10.57 1.75 14.04
C GLY A 640 11.30 0.52 14.52
N SER A 641 11.42 -0.47 13.64
CA SER A 641 12.24 -1.65 13.85
C SER A 641 13.56 -1.59 13.09
N GLU A 642 13.48 -1.21 11.81
CA GLU A 642 14.59 -1.26 10.87
C GLU A 642 14.74 0.03 10.04
N MET A 643 13.65 0.80 9.87
CA MET A 643 13.57 1.90 8.91
C MET A 643 13.19 3.24 9.59
N PRO A 644 13.61 4.39 9.05
CA PRO A 644 13.33 5.71 9.63
C PRO A 644 11.86 6.14 9.49
N TRP A 645 11.09 5.45 8.65
CA TRP A 645 9.64 5.42 8.65
C TRP A 645 9.23 3.97 8.42
N ASP A 646 8.86 3.29 9.51
CA ASP A 646 8.54 1.87 9.52
C ASP A 646 7.03 1.68 9.65
N SER A 647 6.47 0.82 8.81
CA SER A 647 5.04 0.49 8.76
C SER A 647 4.76 -1.00 8.98
N THR A 648 5.76 -1.78 9.38
CA THR A 648 5.72 -3.25 9.31
C THR A 648 4.71 -3.89 10.27
N GLY A 649 4.51 -3.32 11.46
CA GLY A 649 3.64 -3.91 12.50
C GLY A 649 2.68 -2.93 13.16
N GLN A 650 2.23 -1.90 12.42
CA GLN A 650 1.35 -0.87 12.94
C GLN A 650 -0.01 -1.40 13.37
N GLU A 651 -0.54 -2.39 12.65
CA GLU A 651 -1.79 -3.04 12.99
C GLU A 651 -1.70 -3.73 14.35
N GLU A 652 -0.58 -4.37 14.69
CA GLU A 652 -0.40 -4.94 16.02
C GLU A 652 -0.37 -3.86 17.10
N VAL A 653 0.44 -2.81 16.87
CA VAL A 653 0.56 -1.70 17.84
C VAL A 653 -0.79 -1.08 18.12
N TYR A 654 -1.57 -0.78 17.07
CA TYR A 654 -2.91 -0.23 17.21
C TYR A 654 -3.80 -1.17 18.02
N MET A 655 -3.88 -2.44 17.63
CA MET A 655 -4.83 -3.39 18.22
C MET A 655 -4.57 -3.64 19.71
N TRP A 656 -3.31 -3.67 20.15
CA TRP A 656 -2.98 -3.77 21.58
C TRP A 656 -3.12 -2.44 22.32
N SER A 657 -2.83 -1.31 21.67
CA SER A 657 -3.05 0.00 22.27
C SER A 657 -4.53 0.23 22.56
N ASP A 658 -5.41 -0.07 21.60
CA ASP A 658 -6.86 -0.10 21.77
C ASP A 658 -7.28 -1.05 22.90
N TYR A 659 -6.78 -2.30 22.89
CA TYR A 659 -7.13 -3.29 23.92
C TYR A 659 -6.77 -2.87 25.35
N PHE A 660 -5.62 -2.21 25.55
CA PHE A 660 -5.16 -1.75 26.87
C PHE A 660 -5.60 -0.33 27.25
N GLY A 661 -6.42 0.34 26.42
CA GLY A 661 -6.91 1.71 26.67
C GLY A 661 -5.82 2.77 26.54
N TYR A 662 -4.91 2.61 25.59
CA TYR A 662 -3.84 3.55 25.25
C TYR A 662 -4.27 4.40 24.05
N ASP A 663 -5.40 5.08 24.19
CA ASP A 663 -6.12 5.79 23.12
C ASP A 663 -5.19 6.73 22.33
N GLN A 664 -4.41 7.58 23.02
CA GLN A 664 -3.43 8.46 22.38
C GLN A 664 -2.46 7.70 21.45
N LYS A 665 -2.04 6.49 21.83
CA LYS A 665 -1.12 5.69 21.02
C LYS A 665 -1.82 5.03 19.85
N ALA A 666 -3.07 4.60 20.04
CA ALA A 666 -3.91 4.11 18.95
C ALA A 666 -4.17 5.23 17.92
N ASP A 667 -4.48 6.45 18.36
CA ASP A 667 -4.71 7.63 17.52
C ASP A 667 -3.46 8.00 16.71
N ILE A 668 -2.28 8.10 17.35
CA ILE A 668 -1.01 8.33 16.65
C ILE A 668 -0.75 7.27 15.57
N THR A 669 -1.09 6.01 15.85
CA THR A 669 -0.94 4.92 14.88
C THR A 669 -1.91 5.05 13.73
N LEU A 670 -3.17 5.39 14.01
CA LEU A 670 -4.19 5.59 12.99
C LEU A 670 -3.85 6.78 12.10
N ASN A 671 -3.50 7.93 12.67
CA ASN A 671 -3.12 9.13 11.92
C ASN A 671 -1.93 8.84 10.99
N ALA A 672 -0.88 8.19 11.51
CA ALA A 672 0.25 7.77 10.68
C ALA A 672 -0.21 6.90 9.50
N ILE A 673 -1.10 5.93 9.71
CA ILE A 673 -1.66 5.10 8.62
C ILE A 673 -2.40 5.93 7.57
N LEU A 674 -3.25 6.88 8.00
CA LEU A 674 -4.02 7.74 7.10
C LEU A 674 -3.12 8.68 6.28
N ALA A 675 -1.95 9.07 6.81
CA ALA A 675 -0.95 9.87 6.09
C ALA A 675 -0.52 9.28 4.74
N TYR A 676 -0.62 7.95 4.56
CA TYR A 676 -0.18 7.30 3.32
C TYR A 676 -1.11 6.20 2.82
N MET A 677 -2.38 6.20 3.23
CA MET A 677 -3.46 5.41 2.63
C MET A 677 -4.58 6.32 2.13
N PRO A 678 -4.54 6.78 0.85
CA PRO A 678 -5.44 7.82 0.36
C PRO A 678 -6.80 7.29 -0.10
N THR A 679 -7.80 8.17 -0.20
CA THR A 679 -9.08 7.92 -0.90
C THR A 679 -9.10 8.67 -2.23
N MET A 680 -8.76 8.02 -3.33
CA MET A 680 -8.69 8.68 -4.64
C MET A 680 -9.30 7.85 -5.77
N PRO A 681 -9.79 8.45 -6.87
CA PRO A 681 -10.48 7.75 -7.96
C PRO A 681 -9.60 6.87 -8.87
N HIS A 682 -8.76 6.05 -8.26
CA HIS A 682 -7.79 5.20 -8.93
C HIS A 682 -7.56 3.92 -8.13
N TRP A 683 -7.94 2.76 -8.68
CA TRP A 683 -7.83 1.47 -7.99
C TRP A 683 -6.44 1.22 -7.42
N ALA A 684 -5.37 1.59 -8.13
CA ALA A 684 -3.99 1.35 -7.70
C ALA A 684 -3.58 2.15 -6.45
N TYR A 685 -4.19 3.31 -6.21
CA TYR A 685 -3.78 4.19 -5.12
C TYR A 685 -4.82 4.28 -3.99
N ASN A 686 -6.10 4.07 -4.30
CA ASN A 686 -7.18 4.07 -3.32
C ASN A 686 -6.97 2.98 -2.25
N GLY A 687 -6.74 3.38 -1.01
CA GLY A 687 -6.43 2.48 0.11
C GLY A 687 -5.09 1.75 -0.02
N ASN A 688 -4.21 2.19 -0.93
CA ASN A 688 -2.88 1.61 -1.07
C ASN A 688 -1.96 2.18 0.02
N ALA A 689 -1.50 1.34 0.94
CA ALA A 689 -0.48 1.75 1.90
C ALA A 689 0.85 1.94 1.18
N ARG A 690 1.38 3.16 1.20
CA ARG A 690 2.66 3.47 0.56
C ARG A 690 3.77 2.57 1.09
N ARG A 691 4.40 1.81 0.20
CA ARG A 691 5.66 1.07 0.39
C ARG A 691 6.43 1.03 -0.92
N TYR A 692 7.76 0.97 -0.87
CA TYR A 692 8.56 1.10 -2.11
C TYR A 692 9.88 0.32 -2.16
N TRP A 693 10.15 -0.60 -1.23
CA TRP A 693 11.43 -1.32 -1.17
C TRP A 693 11.30 -2.85 -1.12
N ASP A 694 10.12 -3.41 -0.86
CA ASP A 694 9.97 -4.85 -0.59
C ASP A 694 10.23 -5.72 -1.83
N PHE A 695 10.19 -5.14 -3.05
CA PHE A 695 10.70 -5.82 -4.25
C PHE A 695 12.17 -6.25 -4.14
N LEU A 696 12.97 -5.60 -3.28
CA LEU A 696 14.34 -6.02 -2.98
C LEU A 696 14.38 -7.35 -2.23
N TYR A 697 13.37 -7.65 -1.42
CA TYR A 697 13.32 -8.78 -0.49
C TYR A 697 12.46 -9.94 -1.00
N GLY A 698 11.31 -9.66 -1.62
CA GLY A 698 10.35 -10.67 -2.08
C GLY A 698 10.06 -10.67 -3.58
N GLY A 699 10.41 -9.59 -4.30
CA GLY A 699 10.10 -9.43 -5.72
C GLY A 699 11.04 -10.18 -6.67
N LYS A 700 10.55 -10.40 -7.90
CA LYS A 700 11.38 -10.84 -9.04
C LYS A 700 12.14 -9.68 -9.64
N LEU A 701 11.43 -8.60 -9.96
CA LEU A 701 12.04 -7.38 -10.50
C LEU A 701 12.50 -6.52 -9.33
N SER A 702 13.74 -6.75 -8.90
CA SER A 702 14.33 -6.09 -7.73
C SER A 702 14.71 -4.63 -8.03
N ARG A 703 13.95 -3.67 -7.49
CA ARG A 703 14.26 -2.23 -7.50
C ARG A 703 13.46 -1.47 -6.44
N VAL A 704 13.90 -0.25 -6.12
CA VAL A 704 13.13 0.72 -5.33
C VAL A 704 12.06 1.33 -6.22
N GLU A 705 10.80 1.07 -5.91
CA GLU A 705 9.63 1.46 -6.69
C GLU A 705 8.39 1.36 -5.81
N ARG A 706 7.46 2.32 -5.92
CA ARG A 706 6.17 2.24 -5.24
C ARG A 706 5.41 0.98 -5.61
N GLN A 707 4.98 0.27 -4.58
CA GLN A 707 4.27 -0.99 -4.69
C GLN A 707 2.77 -0.70 -4.62
N ILE A 708 2.03 -1.18 -5.60
CA ILE A 708 0.57 -1.06 -5.66
C ILE A 708 -0.04 -2.28 -4.99
N HIS A 709 -0.76 -2.06 -3.89
CA HIS A 709 -1.43 -3.07 -3.06
C HIS A 709 -0.49 -4.20 -2.63
N HIS A 710 0.62 -3.80 -2.01
CA HIS A 710 1.47 -4.69 -1.20
C HIS A 710 0.78 -5.06 0.13
N TYR A 711 1.35 -6.00 0.91
CA TYR A 711 0.72 -6.53 2.13
C TYR A 711 0.29 -5.45 3.12
N GLY A 712 1.03 -4.33 3.18
CA GLY A 712 0.75 -3.22 4.09
C GLY A 712 -0.68 -2.68 3.95
N SER A 713 -1.26 -2.73 2.76
CA SER A 713 -2.63 -2.24 2.50
C SER A 713 -3.68 -3.08 3.23
N GLY A 714 -3.53 -4.41 3.19
CA GLY A 714 -4.44 -5.33 3.86
C GLY A 714 -4.27 -5.31 5.38
N LEU A 715 -3.02 -5.20 5.87
CA LEU A 715 -2.74 -5.13 7.31
C LEU A 715 -3.24 -3.82 7.92
N ASN A 716 -2.94 -2.68 7.31
CA ASN A 716 -3.36 -1.37 7.83
C ASN A 716 -4.87 -1.12 7.69
N ALA A 717 -5.58 -1.87 6.84
CA ALA A 717 -7.04 -1.88 6.85
C ALA A 717 -7.64 -2.41 8.18
N ILE A 718 -6.92 -3.24 8.95
CA ILE A 718 -7.36 -3.78 10.25
C ILE A 718 -7.63 -2.65 11.27
N PRO A 719 -6.64 -1.80 11.61
CA PRO A 719 -6.85 -0.71 12.55
C PRO A 719 -7.84 0.32 12.04
N VAL A 720 -7.80 0.67 10.75
CA VAL A 720 -8.74 1.65 10.16
C VAL A 720 -10.19 1.18 10.27
N LEU A 721 -10.48 -0.07 9.92
CA LEU A 721 -11.83 -0.62 10.05
C LEU A 721 -12.22 -0.92 11.51
N LYS A 722 -11.26 -1.13 12.41
CA LYS A 722 -11.52 -1.19 13.85
C LYS A 722 -11.95 0.18 14.37
N ALA A 723 -11.19 1.23 14.09
CA ALA A 723 -11.51 2.61 14.42
C ALA A 723 -12.91 3.00 13.90
N TYR A 724 -13.22 2.68 12.64
CA TYR A 724 -14.56 2.90 12.08
C TYR A 724 -15.68 2.20 12.87
N ARG A 725 -15.46 0.96 13.34
CA ARG A 725 -16.48 0.25 14.13
C ARG A 725 -16.65 0.85 15.53
N ASP A 726 -15.59 1.42 16.10
CA ASP A 726 -15.65 2.07 17.42
C ASP A 726 -16.31 3.44 17.33
N ASN A 727 -15.96 4.22 16.31
CA ASN A 727 -16.50 5.54 16.02
C ASN A 727 -16.75 5.68 14.50
N PRO A 728 -17.99 5.43 14.03
CA PRO A 728 -18.31 5.47 12.60
C PRO A 728 -18.02 6.81 11.93
N ASP A 729 -16.98 6.82 11.11
CA ASP A 729 -16.58 7.90 10.23
C ASP A 729 -16.49 7.40 8.76
N PHE A 730 -17.09 8.13 7.83
CA PHE A 730 -17.17 7.69 6.44
C PHE A 730 -15.82 7.70 5.71
N TYR A 731 -14.89 8.59 6.09
CA TYR A 731 -13.54 8.60 5.56
C TYR A 731 -12.79 7.32 5.95
N LEU A 732 -12.85 6.92 7.22
CA LEU A 732 -12.25 5.68 7.70
C LEU A 732 -12.81 4.45 6.95
N LEU A 733 -14.13 4.37 6.74
CA LEU A 733 -14.73 3.27 5.99
C LEU A 733 -14.20 3.21 4.54
N LYS A 734 -14.11 4.35 3.86
CA LYS A 734 -13.56 4.42 2.49
C LYS A 734 -12.10 3.93 2.46
N VAL A 735 -11.23 4.41 3.36
CA VAL A 735 -9.81 4.02 3.41
C VAL A 735 -9.65 2.53 3.73
N GLY A 736 -10.28 2.08 4.81
CA GLY A 736 -10.10 0.71 5.31
C GLY A 736 -10.68 -0.34 4.36
N TYR A 737 -11.85 -0.08 3.77
CA TYR A 737 -12.44 -1.03 2.82
C TYR A 737 -11.68 -1.05 1.49
N ALA A 738 -11.13 0.09 1.06
CA ALA A 738 -10.26 0.16 -0.09
C ALA A 738 -8.99 -0.70 0.07
N GLY A 739 -8.31 -0.61 1.22
CA GLY A 739 -7.16 -1.47 1.54
C GLY A 739 -7.53 -2.95 1.60
N THR A 740 -8.75 -3.26 2.08
CA THR A 740 -9.28 -4.63 2.13
C THR A 740 -9.47 -5.22 0.72
N LEU A 741 -10.13 -4.51 -0.19
CA LEU A 741 -10.27 -4.98 -1.58
C LEU A 741 -8.95 -4.92 -2.36
N GLY A 742 -8.08 -3.95 -2.05
CA GLY A 742 -6.74 -3.84 -2.59
C GLY A 742 -5.92 -5.11 -2.41
N ALA A 743 -6.01 -5.73 -1.23
CA ALA A 743 -5.31 -6.97 -0.89
C ALA A 743 -5.64 -8.16 -1.82
N ILE A 744 -6.81 -8.16 -2.50
CA ILE A 744 -7.17 -9.21 -3.47
C ILE A 744 -7.20 -8.72 -4.93
N ALA A 745 -6.98 -7.42 -5.16
CA ALA A 745 -7.08 -6.80 -6.49
C ALA A 745 -6.00 -7.30 -7.47
N ASN A 746 -4.85 -7.71 -6.94
CA ASN A 746 -3.72 -8.20 -7.72
C ASN A 746 -3.75 -9.73 -7.97
N ILE A 747 -4.64 -10.48 -7.31
CA ILE A 747 -4.79 -11.92 -7.59
C ILE A 747 -5.15 -12.08 -9.06
N THR A 748 -4.41 -12.92 -9.78
CA THR A 748 -4.66 -13.14 -11.21
C THR A 748 -5.95 -13.91 -11.43
N GLN A 749 -6.47 -13.89 -12.65
CA GLN A 749 -7.74 -14.56 -12.98
C GLN A 749 -7.72 -16.08 -12.74
N ASP A 750 -6.53 -16.69 -12.76
CA ASP A 750 -6.26 -18.10 -12.46
C ASP A 750 -5.80 -18.36 -11.01
N GLY A 751 -5.70 -17.32 -10.17
CA GLY A 751 -5.48 -17.45 -8.73
C GLY A 751 -4.06 -17.25 -8.21
N PHE A 752 -3.11 -16.76 -9.01
CA PHE A 752 -1.79 -16.42 -8.49
C PHE A 752 -1.84 -15.13 -7.66
N GLY A 753 -1.31 -15.17 -6.44
CA GLY A 753 -1.13 -14.00 -5.58
C GLY A 753 0.29 -13.42 -5.71
N PRO A 754 0.49 -12.32 -6.46
CA PRO A 754 1.81 -11.69 -6.61
C PRO A 754 2.20 -10.87 -5.39
N ALA A 755 3.50 -10.66 -5.18
CA ALA A 755 4.01 -9.83 -4.07
C ALA A 755 3.40 -8.41 -4.05
N ALA A 756 3.36 -7.74 -5.21
CA ALA A 756 2.66 -6.48 -5.43
C ALA A 756 2.52 -6.19 -6.94
N PHE A 757 2.02 -5.01 -7.30
CA PHE A 757 2.01 -4.50 -8.67
C PHE A 757 2.99 -3.33 -8.84
N HIS A 758 3.75 -3.34 -9.94
CA HIS A 758 4.75 -2.32 -10.29
C HIS A 758 4.07 -1.04 -10.80
N SER A 759 4.34 0.09 -10.13
CA SER A 759 3.74 1.40 -10.43
C SER A 759 4.41 2.17 -11.57
N TYR A 760 5.64 1.82 -11.96
CA TYR A 760 6.37 2.57 -12.96
C TYR A 760 5.67 2.45 -14.32
N PRO A 761 5.49 3.58 -15.05
CA PRO A 761 4.92 3.59 -16.40
C PRO A 761 5.62 2.66 -17.41
N SER A 762 6.90 2.34 -17.19
CA SER A 762 7.67 1.40 -18.01
C SER A 762 7.37 -0.08 -17.71
N THR A 763 6.52 -0.39 -16.74
CA THR A 763 6.30 -1.76 -16.26
C THR A 763 4.82 -2.09 -16.06
N LEU A 764 4.07 -1.30 -15.28
CA LEU A 764 2.61 -1.42 -15.02
C LEU A 764 2.05 -2.86 -15.10
N ARG A 765 2.60 -3.76 -14.27
CA ARG A 765 2.19 -5.17 -14.20
C ARG A 765 2.43 -5.72 -12.80
N ILE A 766 1.83 -6.88 -12.51
CA ILE A 766 2.14 -7.65 -11.30
C ILE A 766 3.63 -8.03 -11.26
N ASP A 767 4.22 -8.08 -10.06
CA ASP A 767 5.48 -8.83 -9.89
C ASP A 767 5.20 -10.32 -10.09
N TYR A 768 6.18 -11.05 -10.58
CA TYR A 768 6.01 -12.45 -10.93
C TYR A 768 6.36 -13.42 -9.83
N HIS A 769 6.95 -12.97 -8.72
CA HIS A 769 7.12 -13.79 -7.53
C HIS A 769 5.92 -13.62 -6.60
N SER A 770 5.53 -14.72 -5.95
CA SER A 770 4.50 -14.70 -4.90
C SER A 770 4.92 -13.86 -3.70
N GLY A 771 6.24 -13.86 -3.40
CA GLY A 771 6.85 -13.10 -2.31
C GLY A 771 6.09 -13.24 -0.98
N ASP A 772 5.88 -12.09 -0.35
CA ASP A 772 5.25 -11.86 0.95
C ASP A 772 3.72 -11.67 0.89
N TYR A 773 3.08 -12.08 -0.22
CA TYR A 773 1.65 -11.85 -0.46
C TYR A 773 0.72 -12.40 0.63
N GLY A 774 1.11 -13.49 1.32
CA GLY A 774 0.30 -14.12 2.36
C GLY A 774 -0.10 -13.19 3.51
N SER A 775 0.78 -12.26 3.87
CA SER A 775 0.52 -11.23 4.89
C SER A 775 -0.59 -10.28 4.44
N GLY A 776 -0.64 -9.96 3.14
CA GLY A 776 -1.72 -9.17 2.56
C GLY A 776 -3.05 -9.91 2.61
N PHE A 777 -3.02 -11.21 2.27
CA PHE A 777 -4.22 -12.06 2.35
C PHE A 777 -4.67 -12.29 3.80
N PHE A 778 -3.77 -12.34 4.77
CA PHE A 778 -4.12 -12.31 6.20
C PHE A 778 -4.99 -11.08 6.51
N GLY A 779 -4.55 -9.90 6.08
CA GLY A 779 -5.31 -8.65 6.23
C GLY A 779 -6.72 -8.73 5.64
N TYR A 780 -6.85 -9.26 4.42
CA TYR A 780 -8.16 -9.50 3.79
C TYR A 780 -9.03 -10.47 4.58
N ALA A 781 -8.49 -11.63 4.99
CA ALA A 781 -9.24 -12.65 5.73
C ALA A 781 -9.77 -12.15 7.09
N ILE A 782 -8.98 -11.29 7.77
CA ILE A 782 -9.40 -10.65 9.02
C ILE A 782 -10.49 -9.60 8.78
N ASN A 783 -10.35 -8.78 7.73
CA ASN A 783 -11.23 -7.64 7.45
C ASN A 783 -12.49 -7.96 6.64
N SER A 784 -12.58 -9.12 5.99
CA SER A 784 -13.73 -9.52 5.18
C SER A 784 -15.03 -9.45 5.98
N ALA A 785 -15.84 -8.42 5.67
CA ALA A 785 -17.06 -8.08 6.37
C ALA A 785 -17.94 -7.16 5.53
N THR A 786 -19.23 -7.17 5.81
CA THR A 786 -20.19 -6.26 5.18
C THR A 786 -20.46 -5.07 6.10
N TYR A 787 -20.38 -3.85 5.57
CA TYR A 787 -20.69 -2.62 6.32
C TYR A 787 -21.91 -1.94 5.74
N ILE A 788 -22.86 -1.58 6.59
CA ILE A 788 -24.08 -0.87 6.23
C ILE A 788 -24.05 0.49 6.94
N THR A 789 -24.00 1.57 6.16
CA THR A 789 -23.95 2.95 6.65
C THR A 789 -24.97 3.85 5.96
N LYS A 790 -25.30 4.97 6.59
CA LYS A 790 -26.19 6.00 6.05
C LYS A 790 -25.49 7.35 6.14
N GLU A 791 -25.17 7.92 4.99
CA GLU A 791 -24.49 9.20 4.89
C GLU A 791 -25.45 10.30 4.44
N GLU A 792 -25.23 11.53 4.89
CA GLU A 792 -26.11 12.67 4.59
C GLU A 792 -26.20 12.94 3.07
N ASN A 793 -25.06 12.97 2.38
CA ASN A 793 -25.00 13.28 0.95
C ASN A 793 -25.22 12.06 0.04
N TYR A 794 -25.11 10.83 0.56
CA TYR A 794 -25.14 9.61 -0.26
C TYR A 794 -26.35 8.70 0.02
N GLY A 795 -26.98 8.86 1.18
CA GLY A 795 -28.03 7.98 1.68
C GLY A 795 -27.49 6.65 2.19
N TRP A 796 -28.30 5.60 2.10
CA TRP A 796 -27.91 4.25 2.49
C TRP A 796 -26.89 3.64 1.51
N LEU A 797 -25.80 3.12 2.08
CA LEU A 797 -24.69 2.49 1.38
C LEU A 797 -24.36 1.12 1.99
N ALA A 798 -23.86 0.22 1.16
CA ALA A 798 -23.28 -1.04 1.59
C ALA A 798 -21.89 -1.22 0.99
N PHE A 799 -20.98 -1.72 1.81
CA PHE A 799 -19.68 -2.24 1.40
C PHE A 799 -19.69 -3.74 1.64
N GLY A 800 -19.28 -4.54 0.66
CA GLY A 800 -19.34 -6.01 0.75
C GLY A 800 -20.76 -6.57 0.68
N GLY A 801 -21.69 -5.87 0.04
CA GLY A 801 -23.04 -6.35 -0.22
C GLY A 801 -23.84 -5.47 -1.17
N ASN A 802 -24.92 -6.04 -1.73
CA ASN A 802 -25.84 -5.36 -2.63
C ASN A 802 -27.05 -4.84 -1.84
N LEU A 803 -27.26 -3.53 -1.88
CA LEU A 803 -28.25 -2.84 -1.04
C LEU A 803 -29.53 -2.52 -1.81
N ARG A 804 -30.66 -2.84 -1.20
CA ARG A 804 -32.01 -2.46 -1.63
C ARG A 804 -32.72 -1.76 -0.48
N ASN A 805 -33.22 -0.56 -0.70
CA ASN A 805 -33.97 0.18 0.30
C ASN A 805 -35.42 0.35 -0.16
N LYS A 806 -36.39 -0.16 0.62
CA LYS A 806 -37.81 0.01 0.35
C LYS A 806 -38.60 0.02 1.66
N ASN A 807 -39.59 0.92 1.77
CA ASN A 807 -40.55 0.93 2.90
C ASN A 807 -39.91 1.00 4.31
N ASN A 808 -38.78 1.72 4.46
CA ASN A 808 -37.97 1.78 5.69
C ASN A 808 -37.24 0.47 6.05
N GLU A 809 -37.12 -0.45 5.09
CA GLU A 809 -36.32 -1.66 5.21
C GLU A 809 -35.09 -1.53 4.31
N VAL A 810 -33.92 -1.59 4.94
CA VAL A 810 -32.62 -1.66 4.30
C VAL A 810 -32.25 -3.13 4.22
N GLU A 811 -32.34 -3.69 3.02
CA GLU A 811 -31.97 -5.08 2.73
C GLU A 811 -30.61 -5.13 2.06
N VAL A 812 -29.71 -5.97 2.56
CA VAL A 812 -28.36 -6.15 2.03
C VAL A 812 -28.06 -7.63 1.85
N GLU A 813 -27.82 -8.05 0.61
CA GLU A 813 -27.30 -9.37 0.27
C GLU A 813 -25.77 -9.34 0.32
N LEU A 814 -25.15 -10.24 1.09
CA LEU A 814 -23.70 -10.21 1.31
C LEU A 814 -22.95 -10.77 0.09
N THR A 815 -21.96 -10.01 -0.40
CA THR A 815 -21.11 -10.38 -1.54
C THR A 815 -19.68 -10.74 -1.15
N THR A 816 -19.27 -10.46 0.08
CA THR A 816 -17.92 -10.83 0.57
C THR A 816 -17.64 -12.32 0.43
N ALA A 817 -16.36 -12.72 0.33
CA ALA A 817 -16.03 -14.16 0.30
C ALA A 817 -16.48 -14.90 1.58
N ALA A 818 -16.25 -14.29 2.75
CA ALA A 818 -16.51 -14.92 4.04
C ALA A 818 -18.01 -15.02 4.36
N LYS A 819 -18.79 -13.98 4.02
CA LYS A 819 -20.24 -13.85 4.33
C LYS A 819 -20.59 -14.14 5.79
N ASN A 820 -19.71 -13.80 6.73
CA ASN A 820 -19.86 -14.19 8.13
C ASN A 820 -19.88 -13.00 9.11
N LYS A 821 -19.70 -11.77 8.63
CA LYS A 821 -19.65 -10.57 9.48
C LYS A 821 -20.46 -9.43 8.87
N VAL A 822 -21.21 -8.71 9.69
CA VAL A 822 -21.93 -7.51 9.29
C VAL A 822 -21.85 -6.44 10.38
N PHE A 823 -21.59 -5.20 9.99
CA PHE A 823 -21.67 -4.01 10.84
C PHE A 823 -22.79 -3.09 10.37
N ILE A 824 -23.69 -2.72 11.28
CA ILE A 824 -24.76 -1.75 11.03
C ILE A 824 -24.41 -0.48 11.81
N ALA A 825 -23.83 0.51 11.11
CA ALA A 825 -23.22 1.69 11.73
C ALA A 825 -24.20 2.52 12.55
N SER A 826 -25.39 2.77 12.01
CA SER A 826 -26.46 3.54 12.68
C SER A 826 -26.90 2.97 14.02
N GLU A 827 -26.63 1.68 14.27
CA GLU A 827 -26.97 1.01 15.53
C GLU A 827 -25.74 0.61 16.32
N ASN A 828 -24.53 0.90 15.85
CA ASN A 828 -23.27 0.35 16.37
C ASN A 828 -23.38 -1.16 16.66
N LEU A 829 -23.96 -1.91 15.73
CA LEU A 829 -24.20 -3.35 15.89
C LEU A 829 -23.21 -4.13 15.02
N TRP A 830 -22.33 -4.88 15.68
CA TRP A 830 -21.40 -5.81 15.06
C TRP A 830 -21.87 -7.24 15.30
N LEU A 831 -22.06 -7.99 14.22
CA LEU A 831 -22.51 -9.38 14.24
C LEU A 831 -21.51 -10.25 13.49
N THR A 832 -21.07 -11.33 14.11
CA THR A 832 -20.08 -12.25 13.53
C THR A 832 -20.46 -13.70 13.73
N LEU A 833 -20.16 -14.55 12.75
CA LEU A 833 -20.31 -16.00 12.84
C LEU A 833 -18.93 -16.68 12.95
N ASP A 834 -18.70 -17.45 14.02
CA ASP A 834 -17.53 -18.35 14.09
C ASP A 834 -17.68 -19.55 13.13
N ALA A 835 -18.92 -19.89 12.81
CA ALA A 835 -19.29 -20.82 11.75
C ALA A 835 -20.68 -20.49 11.19
N GLY A 836 -20.90 -20.91 9.94
CA GLY A 836 -22.10 -20.59 9.17
C GLY A 836 -21.88 -19.34 8.31
N LYS A 837 -22.88 -19.03 7.48
CA LYS A 837 -22.86 -17.87 6.58
C LYS A 837 -24.17 -17.11 6.68
N ILE A 838 -24.08 -15.78 6.62
CA ILE A 838 -25.18 -14.84 6.47
C ILE A 838 -25.38 -14.64 4.98
N GLU A 839 -26.55 -14.98 4.47
CA GLU A 839 -26.92 -14.68 3.09
C GLU A 839 -27.33 -13.20 2.96
N LYS A 840 -28.20 -12.77 3.87
CA LYS A 840 -28.89 -11.49 3.78
C LYS A 840 -29.17 -10.90 5.15
N VAL A 841 -29.13 -9.57 5.23
CA VAL A 841 -29.49 -8.78 6.41
C VAL A 841 -30.58 -7.80 6.02
N THR A 842 -31.62 -7.69 6.84
CA THR A 842 -32.66 -6.67 6.69
C THR A 842 -32.72 -5.84 7.97
N TYR A 843 -32.55 -4.53 7.87
CA TYR A 843 -32.69 -3.60 8.98
C TYR A 843 -33.91 -2.70 8.77
N ASN A 844 -34.82 -2.68 9.74
CA ASN A 844 -36.01 -1.84 9.71
C ASN A 844 -35.78 -0.58 10.56
N GLU A 845 -35.74 0.58 9.89
CA GLU A 845 -35.40 1.86 10.53
C GLU A 845 -36.42 2.28 11.61
N LYS A 846 -37.68 1.83 11.49
CA LYS A 846 -38.80 2.31 12.32
C LYS A 846 -38.88 1.58 13.66
N ASN A 847 -38.82 0.25 13.63
CA ASN A 847 -38.94 -0.58 14.84
C ASN A 847 -37.57 -1.09 15.34
N LYS A 848 -36.47 -0.70 14.67
CA LYS A 848 -35.10 -1.07 15.02
C LYS A 848 -34.88 -2.58 15.05
N GLU A 849 -35.59 -3.30 14.18
CA GLU A 849 -35.49 -4.75 14.03
C GLU A 849 -34.45 -5.11 12.96
N VAL A 850 -33.56 -6.05 13.29
CA VAL A 850 -32.58 -6.63 12.37
C VAL A 850 -32.94 -8.09 12.13
N LYS A 851 -33.12 -8.48 10.86
CA LYS A 851 -33.31 -9.87 10.45
C LYS A 851 -32.06 -10.40 9.77
N LEU A 852 -31.55 -11.52 10.25
CA LEU A 852 -30.45 -12.26 9.63
C LEU A 852 -31.01 -13.50 8.94
N GLN A 853 -30.79 -13.63 7.64
CA GLN A 853 -31.03 -14.87 6.91
C GLN A 853 -29.72 -15.66 6.84
N LEU A 854 -29.62 -16.72 7.64
CA LEU A 854 -28.51 -17.66 7.62
C LEU A 854 -28.70 -18.71 6.51
N ARG A 855 -27.59 -19.12 5.89
CA ARG A 855 -27.57 -20.25 4.94
C ARG A 855 -27.91 -21.58 5.63
N GLU A 856 -28.39 -22.53 4.84
CA GLU A 856 -28.59 -23.92 5.26
C GLU A 856 -27.30 -24.59 5.75
N LYS A 857 -27.43 -25.70 6.47
CA LYS A 857 -26.29 -26.51 6.89
C LYS A 857 -25.55 -27.08 5.69
N ASP A 858 -24.24 -27.19 5.80
CA ASP A 858 -23.43 -28.05 4.95
C ASP A 858 -22.98 -29.32 5.72
N LYS A 859 -22.15 -30.15 5.08
CA LYS A 859 -21.65 -31.42 5.63
C LYS A 859 -20.84 -31.22 6.93
N PHE A 860 -20.10 -30.13 7.04
CA PHE A 860 -19.17 -29.82 8.12
C PHE A 860 -19.71 -28.75 9.08
N THR A 861 -20.69 -27.93 8.65
CA THR A 861 -21.24 -26.80 9.40
C THR A 861 -22.73 -27.00 9.74
N PRO A 862 -23.08 -27.86 10.70
CA PRO A 862 -24.47 -28.08 11.11
C PRO A 862 -25.02 -27.01 12.05
N ILE A 863 -24.15 -26.18 12.63
CA ILE A 863 -24.47 -25.20 13.66
C ILE A 863 -23.79 -23.89 13.29
N ALA A 864 -24.52 -22.79 13.34
CA ALA A 864 -23.96 -21.45 13.33
C ALA A 864 -23.70 -20.95 14.76
N TYR A 865 -22.61 -20.21 14.94
CA TYR A 865 -22.22 -19.61 16.22
C TYR A 865 -22.20 -18.10 16.08
N LEU A 866 -23.29 -17.45 16.46
CA LEU A 866 -23.45 -15.99 16.32
C LEU A 866 -22.95 -15.25 17.55
N ARG A 867 -22.08 -14.26 17.34
CA ARG A 867 -21.64 -13.31 18.35
C ARG A 867 -22.14 -11.91 18.03
N SER A 868 -22.16 -11.07 19.06
CA SER A 868 -22.42 -9.66 18.93
C SER A 868 -21.57 -8.85 19.91
N ASN A 869 -21.24 -7.60 19.55
CA ASN A 869 -20.67 -6.62 20.47
C ASN A 869 -21.69 -6.12 21.50
N LYS A 870 -22.99 -6.42 21.32
CA LYS A 870 -24.07 -6.12 22.26
C LYS A 870 -24.66 -7.40 22.82
N GLU A 871 -25.24 -7.30 24.01
CA GLU A 871 -26.06 -8.40 24.52
C GLU A 871 -27.38 -8.44 23.74
N LEU A 872 -27.78 -9.63 23.28
CA LEU A 872 -28.96 -9.83 22.43
C LEU A 872 -29.93 -10.77 23.13
N GLU A 873 -31.22 -10.44 23.13
CA GLU A 873 -32.26 -11.33 23.64
C GLU A 873 -32.66 -12.35 22.57
N LEU A 874 -31.93 -13.47 22.50
CA LEU A 874 -32.21 -14.56 21.57
C LEU A 874 -32.53 -15.87 22.30
N GLU A 875 -33.53 -16.61 21.81
CA GLU A 875 -33.93 -17.92 22.34
C GLU A 875 -32.98 -19.06 21.90
N PHE A 876 -31.67 -18.80 21.95
CA PHE A 876 -30.63 -19.77 21.62
C PHE A 876 -29.67 -19.95 22.79
N LYS A 877 -29.15 -21.18 22.96
CA LYS A 877 -28.16 -21.46 23.98
C LYS A 877 -26.88 -20.66 23.71
N LYS A 878 -26.44 -19.86 24.69
CA LYS A 878 -25.15 -19.18 24.64
C LYS A 878 -24.04 -20.14 25.10
N ILE A 879 -22.98 -20.27 24.32
CA ILE A 879 -21.81 -21.09 24.63
C ILE A 879 -20.55 -20.33 24.20
N ARG A 880 -19.60 -20.15 25.13
CA ARG A 880 -18.35 -19.39 24.89
C ARG A 880 -18.59 -17.99 24.31
N GLY A 881 -19.67 -17.32 24.75
CA GLY A 881 -20.05 -16.00 24.24
C GLY A 881 -20.89 -15.99 22.95
N ALA A 882 -21.03 -17.11 22.24
CA ALA A 882 -21.80 -17.20 21.00
C ALA A 882 -23.16 -17.90 21.17
N TYR A 883 -24.18 -17.44 20.46
CA TYR A 883 -25.48 -18.10 20.33
C TYR A 883 -25.37 -19.30 19.38
N GLN A 884 -25.65 -20.49 19.91
CA GLN A 884 -25.61 -21.73 19.16
C GLN A 884 -26.93 -21.95 18.40
N ILE A 885 -26.87 -21.88 17.07
CA ILE A 885 -28.05 -21.95 16.21
C ILE A 885 -27.95 -23.18 15.31
N GLU A 886 -28.83 -24.16 15.52
CA GLU A 886 -28.93 -25.31 14.60
C GLU A 886 -29.41 -24.86 13.21
N LEU A 887 -28.67 -25.29 12.18
CA LEU A 887 -28.97 -25.01 10.78
C LEU A 887 -29.77 -26.15 10.16
N GLY A 888 -30.81 -25.81 9.41
CA GLY A 888 -31.69 -26.76 8.71
C GLY A 888 -31.23 -27.03 7.28
N SER A 889 -32.01 -27.83 6.54
CA SER A 889 -31.85 -28.00 5.08
C SER A 889 -32.38 -26.83 4.25
N LYS A 890 -32.91 -25.79 4.92
CA LYS A 890 -33.38 -24.54 4.33
C LYS A 890 -32.71 -23.38 5.09
N LYS A 891 -32.61 -22.24 4.42
CA LYS A 891 -32.20 -20.97 5.04
C LYS A 891 -33.02 -20.70 6.30
N LYS A 892 -32.37 -20.15 7.33
CA LYS A 892 -32.97 -19.88 8.64
C LYS A 892 -32.97 -18.38 8.91
N GLU A 893 -34.11 -17.82 9.28
CA GLU A 893 -34.21 -16.41 9.67
C GLU A 893 -34.10 -16.27 11.18
N ILE A 894 -33.36 -15.25 11.62
CA ILE A 894 -33.25 -14.83 13.02
C ILE A 894 -33.66 -13.37 13.10
N THR A 895 -34.51 -13.04 14.05
CA THR A 895 -34.94 -11.66 14.32
C THR A 895 -34.27 -11.16 15.59
N ILE A 896 -33.60 -10.03 15.51
CA ILE A 896 -32.94 -9.31 16.60
C ILE A 896 -33.70 -8.00 16.78
N LYS A 897 -34.18 -7.74 18.00
CA LYS A 897 -34.77 -6.44 18.39
C LYS A 897 -33.71 -5.68 19.18
N LEU A 898 -33.47 -4.43 18.78
CA LEU A 898 -32.44 -3.56 19.37
C LEU A 898 -33.00 -2.60 20.42
#